data_AF-A0A2E3P578-F1
#
_entry.id   AF-A0A2E3P578-F1
#
_cell.length_a   1.000
_cell.length_b   1.000
_cell.length_c   1.000
_cell.angle_alpha   90.00
_cell.angle_beta   90.00
_cell.angle_gamma   90.00
#
_symmetry.space_group_name_H-M   'P 1'
#
loop_
_entity.id
_entity.type
_entity.pdbx_description
1 polymer ?
#
loop_
_entity_poly.entity_id
_entity_poly.type
_entity_poly.pdbx_seq_one_letter_code
_entity_poly.pdbx_strand_id
1 'polypeptide(L)'
;MQTNLAGKTYEVQTESDGKWTFFASHNVKSQAIQQAQALLDSHKYSGVKVIAESDRKGDEIIFNERAEVTDKGLTVVPIESSPVCETLADCYQLEARRTIGRLLRQYLDDVGMTAMELAFDFGRLKMLERDDKLYIGALSRLASLQVDKDAGEKPVDRQNKLERLYNQLVANAQKMMKREDLNEALQAGGLQALIDKVNAEAPADERHMLILAGLAVHMGEQGDWSGKIEGLVKLLDGQAGVVVQAYVDEALAEILDGTAAITELLGGVADAASAHRMLVQLCQGRLPEVKNPLSCINELNKTMAAYELENARDAILGRVARGIGGVKPMTREGKEGERTALVTLIRNLEGYAGLLGGPQMAEALTLRAKMALGREDGDLSAEDAVASILAYLPSLPSRAGFVLDLSATDTGAKQQAAVVRNLAQAMRGLTGVDALTGGGQDANMAKRVADVLKEKIAAAGLPDELKRTAAATLDKALANGAAAGGAPNGAAPQEKRWDEGAQKPAQPAQPAPAAAPKPAPAPAPAAAANGGGKGPEQRKLVKGQILFEEGDAGTEAFLISTGAIEIYRRGAIEQSLATLGAGELLGELSLIDDQPRAASARAAEDSVLIVLSKESLKARLQRLEQTDKVLHRLMGVLVNRLRGMARSAE
;
A
#
# COMPACT_ATOMS: atom_id res chain seq x y z
N MET A 1 -19.06 -6.11 15.81
CA MET A 1 -18.16 -7.08 16.49
C MET A 1 -18.83 -8.46 16.42
N GLN A 2 -18.45 -9.31 15.47
CA GLN A 2 -18.85 -10.72 15.45
C GLN A 2 -17.60 -11.54 15.71
N THR A 3 -17.42 -11.95 16.95
CA THR A 3 -16.32 -12.80 17.41
C THR A 3 -16.46 -14.18 16.79
N ASN A 4 -15.46 -14.62 16.01
CA ASN A 4 -15.37 -15.99 15.53
C ASN A 4 -15.06 -16.92 16.72
N LEU A 5 -16.10 -17.45 17.36
CA LEU A 5 -16.00 -18.38 18.50
C LEU A 5 -15.68 -19.83 18.09
N ALA A 6 -15.34 -20.10 16.81
CA ALA A 6 -15.28 -21.46 16.28
C ALA A 6 -13.93 -21.94 15.75
N GLY A 7 -12.85 -21.14 15.80
CA GLY A 7 -11.52 -21.57 15.33
C GLY A 7 -11.51 -22.03 13.85
N LYS A 8 -12.42 -21.50 13.02
CA LYS A 8 -12.50 -21.83 11.60
C LYS A 8 -11.68 -20.86 10.77
N THR A 9 -10.89 -21.42 9.87
CA THR A 9 -10.15 -20.70 8.82
C THR A 9 -10.94 -20.82 7.52
N TYR A 10 -11.01 -19.74 6.74
CA TYR A 10 -11.76 -19.68 5.49
C TYR A 10 -10.81 -19.42 4.33
N GLU A 11 -10.51 -20.45 3.56
CA GLU A 11 -9.62 -20.41 2.41
C GLU A 11 -10.40 -19.99 1.15
N VAL A 12 -9.94 -18.94 0.47
CA VAL A 12 -10.44 -18.52 -0.84
C VAL A 12 -9.53 -19.14 -1.91
N GLN A 13 -10.11 -19.91 -2.83
CA GLN A 13 -9.42 -20.45 -4.00
C GLN A 13 -10.02 -19.89 -5.28
N THR A 14 -9.18 -19.65 -6.28
CA THR A 14 -9.58 -19.23 -7.63
C THR A 14 -9.30 -20.34 -8.64
N GLU A 15 -10.11 -20.44 -9.69
CA GLU A 15 -9.95 -21.39 -10.78
C GLU A 15 -9.49 -20.66 -12.04
N SER A 16 -8.32 -21.01 -12.56
CA SER A 16 -7.82 -20.57 -13.88
C SER A 16 -7.41 -21.79 -14.68
N ASP A 17 -7.81 -21.88 -15.95
CA ASP A 17 -7.52 -23.00 -16.84
C ASP A 17 -7.85 -24.39 -16.23
N GLY A 18 -8.93 -24.46 -15.45
CA GLY A 18 -9.39 -25.68 -14.78
C GLY A 18 -8.58 -26.11 -13.56
N LYS A 19 -7.68 -25.25 -13.06
CA LYS A 19 -6.89 -25.49 -11.83
C LYS A 19 -7.32 -24.54 -10.72
N TRP A 20 -7.59 -25.11 -9.56
CA TRP A 20 -7.85 -24.36 -8.33
C TRP A 20 -6.54 -24.00 -7.65
N THR A 21 -6.33 -22.72 -7.36
CA THR A 21 -5.18 -22.18 -6.66
C THR A 21 -5.63 -21.44 -5.41
N PHE A 22 -4.90 -21.63 -4.31
CA PHE A 22 -5.03 -20.79 -3.13
C PHE A 22 -4.86 -19.32 -3.51
N PHE A 23 -5.79 -18.48 -3.07
CA PHE A 23 -5.71 -17.04 -3.24
C PHE A 23 -5.40 -16.34 -1.93
N ALA A 24 -6.20 -16.59 -0.88
CA ALA A 24 -6.02 -15.98 0.43
C ALA A 24 -6.76 -16.78 1.51
N SER A 25 -6.45 -16.50 2.77
CA SER A 25 -7.12 -17.09 3.94
C SER A 25 -7.67 -16.01 4.87
N HIS A 26 -8.85 -16.25 5.45
CA HIS A 26 -9.51 -15.33 6.37
C HIS A 26 -9.95 -16.04 7.65
N ASN A 27 -9.97 -15.28 8.74
CA ASN A 27 -10.50 -15.76 10.02
C ASN A 27 -11.98 -15.38 10.22
N VAL A 28 -12.65 -14.84 9.19
CA VAL A 28 -14.07 -14.44 9.25
C VAL A 28 -14.78 -14.84 7.95
N LYS A 29 -15.88 -15.60 8.08
CA LYS A 29 -16.65 -16.14 6.94
C LYS A 29 -17.08 -15.06 5.94
N SER A 30 -17.59 -13.93 6.43
CA SER A 30 -18.11 -12.85 5.60
C SER A 30 -17.01 -12.13 4.80
N GLN A 31 -15.77 -12.08 5.31
CA GLN A 31 -14.62 -11.50 4.60
C GLN A 31 -14.19 -12.40 3.44
N ALA A 32 -14.10 -13.72 3.68
CA ALA A 32 -13.79 -14.68 2.63
C ALA A 32 -14.83 -14.67 1.51
N ILE A 33 -16.12 -14.65 1.83
CA ILE A 33 -17.20 -14.57 0.84
C ILE A 33 -17.16 -13.24 0.07
N GLN A 34 -16.87 -12.11 0.75
CA GLN A 34 -16.73 -10.82 0.08
C GLN A 34 -15.60 -10.82 -0.95
N GLN A 35 -14.45 -11.35 -0.57
CA GLN A 35 -13.30 -11.42 -1.46
C GLN A 35 -13.59 -12.38 -2.62
N ALA A 36 -14.24 -13.51 -2.34
CA ALA A 36 -14.64 -14.46 -3.37
C ALA A 36 -15.59 -13.84 -4.41
N GLN A 37 -16.58 -13.06 -3.95
CA GLN A 37 -17.48 -12.31 -4.85
C GLN A 37 -16.71 -11.27 -5.68
N ALA A 38 -15.78 -10.53 -5.06
CA ALA A 38 -14.97 -9.54 -5.78
C ALA A 38 -14.09 -10.19 -6.87
N LEU A 39 -13.59 -11.41 -6.62
CA LEU A 39 -12.82 -12.19 -7.59
C LEU A 39 -13.70 -12.72 -8.73
N LEU A 40 -14.94 -13.13 -8.47
CA LEU A 40 -15.90 -13.49 -9.52
C LEU A 40 -16.29 -12.30 -10.37
N ASP A 41 -16.60 -11.18 -9.75
CA ASP A 41 -16.96 -9.92 -10.41
C ASP A 41 -15.78 -9.36 -11.25
N SER A 42 -14.55 -9.83 -11.01
CA SER A 42 -13.37 -9.46 -11.80
C SER A 42 -13.36 -10.11 -13.19
N HIS A 43 -14.09 -11.21 -13.39
CA HIS A 43 -14.06 -12.05 -14.59
C HIS A 43 -12.67 -12.57 -15.01
N LYS A 44 -11.63 -12.42 -14.17
CA LYS A 44 -10.28 -12.95 -14.40
C LYS A 44 -10.18 -14.47 -14.17
N TYR A 45 -11.10 -15.03 -13.38
CA TYR A 45 -11.08 -16.42 -12.95
C TYR A 45 -12.33 -17.16 -13.43
N SER A 46 -12.15 -18.40 -13.85
CA SER A 46 -13.24 -19.30 -14.31
C SER A 46 -14.12 -19.80 -13.16
N GLY A 47 -13.65 -19.65 -11.92
CA GLY A 47 -14.38 -20.00 -10.73
C GLY A 47 -13.71 -19.48 -9.47
N VAL A 48 -14.50 -19.32 -8.42
CA VAL A 48 -14.01 -18.94 -7.09
C VAL A 48 -14.80 -19.73 -6.05
N LYS A 49 -14.09 -20.29 -5.08
CA LYS A 49 -14.70 -21.04 -3.98
C LYS A 49 -14.08 -20.66 -2.65
N VAL A 50 -14.88 -20.78 -1.59
CA VAL A 50 -14.43 -20.61 -0.21
C VAL A 50 -14.63 -21.91 0.53
N ILE A 51 -13.54 -22.39 1.15
CA ILE A 51 -13.49 -23.60 1.96
C ILE A 51 -13.39 -23.18 3.42
N ALA A 52 -14.30 -23.64 4.25
CA ALA A 52 -14.25 -23.47 5.70
C ALA A 52 -13.57 -24.71 6.31
N GLU A 53 -12.36 -24.52 6.81
CA GLU A 53 -11.60 -25.54 7.53
C GLU A 53 -12.01 -25.54 9.01
N SER A 54 -12.22 -26.73 9.57
CA SER A 54 -12.53 -26.90 10.99
C SER A 54 -11.89 -28.18 11.52
N ASP A 55 -11.14 -28.04 12.62
CA ASP A 55 -10.47 -29.14 13.35
C ASP A 55 -11.37 -30.34 13.70
N ARG A 56 -12.71 -30.18 13.68
CA ARG A 56 -13.67 -31.19 14.13
C ARG A 56 -14.58 -31.74 13.04
N LYS A 57 -14.73 -31.07 11.89
CA LYS A 57 -15.75 -31.42 10.88
C LYS A 57 -15.21 -31.58 9.46
N GLY A 58 -13.91 -31.38 9.24
CA GLY A 58 -13.32 -31.40 7.92
C GLY A 58 -13.73 -30.20 7.07
N ASP A 59 -13.23 -30.16 5.84
CA ASP A 59 -13.33 -29.02 4.93
C ASP A 59 -14.75 -28.92 4.35
N GLU A 60 -15.38 -27.77 4.54
CA GLU A 60 -16.72 -27.49 4.04
C GLU A 60 -16.68 -26.38 2.99
N ILE A 61 -17.06 -26.67 1.74
CA ILE A 61 -17.19 -25.63 0.72
C ILE A 61 -18.43 -24.80 1.02
N ILE A 62 -18.24 -23.54 1.41
CA ILE A 62 -19.31 -22.62 1.83
C ILE A 62 -19.69 -21.60 0.76
N PHE A 63 -18.89 -21.49 -0.30
CA PHE A 63 -19.13 -20.64 -1.46
C PHE A 63 -18.44 -21.31 -2.65
N ASN A 64 -19.10 -21.44 -3.79
CA ASN A 64 -18.51 -21.99 -5.01
C ASN A 64 -19.33 -21.54 -6.19
N GLU A 65 -18.80 -20.59 -6.94
CA GLU A 65 -19.42 -20.13 -8.18
C GLU A 65 -18.40 -20.14 -9.30
N ARG A 66 -18.92 -20.30 -10.51
CA ARG A 66 -18.16 -20.21 -11.75
C ARG A 66 -18.65 -19.02 -12.55
N ALA A 67 -17.73 -18.33 -13.18
CA ALA A 67 -18.02 -17.21 -14.06
C ALA A 67 -17.39 -17.47 -15.43
N GLU A 68 -18.01 -16.94 -16.48
CA GLU A 68 -17.34 -16.88 -17.77
C GLU A 68 -16.08 -16.02 -17.63
N VAL A 69 -14.93 -16.60 -17.97
CA VAL A 69 -13.68 -15.86 -18.10
C VAL A 69 -13.78 -15.01 -19.35
N THR A 70 -14.15 -13.76 -19.16
CA THR A 70 -13.83 -12.77 -20.17
C THR A 70 -12.40 -12.36 -19.90
N ASP A 71 -11.44 -12.92 -20.64
CA ASP A 71 -10.11 -12.32 -20.77
C ASP A 71 -10.27 -10.97 -21.48
N LYS A 72 -10.81 -10.01 -20.75
CA LYS A 72 -10.68 -8.60 -21.09
C LYS A 72 -9.23 -8.29 -20.79
N GLY A 73 -8.35 -8.61 -21.75
CA GLY A 73 -6.94 -8.26 -21.67
C GLY A 73 -6.78 -6.82 -21.18
N LEU A 74 -5.67 -6.53 -20.52
CA LEU A 74 -5.44 -5.28 -19.82
C LEU A 74 -5.87 -4.06 -20.65
N THR A 75 -6.59 -3.13 -20.00
CA THR A 75 -7.08 -1.91 -20.65
C THR A 75 -6.59 -0.69 -19.92
N VAL A 76 -6.50 0.43 -20.65
CA VAL A 76 -6.20 1.72 -20.03
C VAL A 76 -7.37 2.19 -19.19
N VAL A 77 -7.06 2.72 -18.01
CA VAL A 77 -8.06 3.29 -17.11
C VAL A 77 -8.42 4.70 -17.59
N PRO A 78 -9.72 5.07 -17.69
CA PRO A 78 -10.11 6.43 -18.04
C PRO A 78 -9.56 7.46 -17.04
N ILE A 79 -8.89 8.48 -17.57
CA ILE A 79 -8.41 9.66 -16.82
C ILE A 79 -9.02 10.93 -17.40
N GLU A 80 -9.19 11.98 -16.60
CA GLU A 80 -9.91 13.21 -17.02
C GLU A 80 -8.98 14.34 -17.48
N SER A 81 -7.76 14.36 -16.97
CA SER A 81 -6.74 15.37 -17.28
C SER A 81 -5.35 14.73 -17.32
N SER A 82 -4.44 15.42 -18.00
CA SER A 82 -3.03 15.07 -18.07
C SER A 82 -2.20 16.36 -18.17
N PRO A 83 -1.06 16.48 -17.48
CA PRO A 83 -0.09 17.53 -17.79
C PRO A 83 0.44 17.34 -19.22
N VAL A 84 0.86 18.43 -19.84
CA VAL A 84 1.48 18.41 -21.18
C VAL A 84 2.97 18.10 -21.03
N CYS A 85 3.47 17.09 -21.74
CA CYS A 85 4.89 16.76 -21.78
C CYS A 85 5.51 17.20 -23.12
N GLU A 86 6.40 18.18 -23.14
CA GLU A 86 7.10 18.63 -24.36
C GLU A 86 8.50 18.00 -24.47
N THR A 87 9.10 17.68 -23.33
CA THR A 87 10.45 17.17 -23.19
C THR A 87 10.48 15.84 -22.44
N LEU A 88 11.61 15.15 -22.51
CA LEU A 88 11.84 13.95 -21.71
C LEU A 88 11.78 14.25 -20.21
N ALA A 89 12.28 15.42 -19.78
CA ALA A 89 12.26 15.82 -18.36
C ALA A 89 10.83 15.95 -17.82
N ASP A 90 9.87 16.37 -18.65
CA ASP A 90 8.46 16.49 -18.27
C ASP A 90 7.85 15.11 -17.95
N CYS A 91 8.33 14.04 -18.61
CA CYS A 91 7.86 12.68 -18.36
C CYS A 91 8.25 12.18 -16.96
N TYR A 92 9.32 12.75 -16.38
CA TYR A 92 9.79 12.42 -15.05
C TYR A 92 9.19 13.29 -13.95
N GLN A 93 8.35 14.28 -14.25
CA GLN A 93 7.70 15.08 -13.21
C GLN A 93 6.59 14.29 -12.49
N LEU A 94 6.38 14.55 -11.20
CA LEU A 94 5.40 13.84 -10.37
C LEU A 94 4.03 13.74 -11.04
N GLU A 95 3.50 14.84 -11.56
CA GLU A 95 2.16 14.88 -12.17
C GLU A 95 2.05 14.00 -13.41
N ALA A 96 3.12 13.91 -14.21
CA ALA A 96 3.17 13.00 -15.35
C ALA A 96 3.19 11.55 -14.87
N ARG A 97 4.02 11.22 -13.86
CA ARG A 97 4.12 9.87 -13.29
C ARG A 97 2.82 9.43 -12.61
N ARG A 98 2.14 10.30 -11.85
CA ARG A 98 0.79 10.04 -11.29
C ARG A 98 -0.25 9.81 -12.38
N THR A 99 -0.16 10.54 -13.50
CA THR A 99 -1.06 10.35 -14.65
C THR A 99 -0.84 8.99 -15.31
N ILE A 100 0.41 8.59 -15.55
CA ILE A 100 0.77 7.26 -16.06
C ILE A 100 0.36 6.17 -15.07
N GLY A 101 0.59 6.38 -13.77
CA GLY A 101 0.21 5.47 -12.69
C GLY A 101 -1.29 5.17 -12.68
N ARG A 102 -2.12 6.20 -12.87
CA ARG A 102 -3.58 6.04 -12.99
C ARG A 102 -3.97 5.36 -14.31
N LEU A 103 -3.44 5.84 -15.44
CA LEU A 103 -3.76 5.35 -16.79
C LEU A 103 -3.44 3.86 -16.95
N LEU A 104 -2.28 3.43 -16.44
CA LEU A 104 -1.77 2.05 -16.53
C LEU A 104 -1.99 1.25 -15.25
N ARG A 105 -2.93 1.67 -14.37
CA ARG A 105 -3.10 1.09 -13.03
C ARG A 105 -3.24 -0.44 -13.04
N GLN A 106 -4.03 -0.98 -13.95
CA GLN A 106 -4.23 -2.43 -14.06
C GLN A 106 -2.92 -3.18 -14.35
N TYR A 107 -2.13 -2.68 -15.31
CA TYR A 107 -0.84 -3.25 -15.67
C TYR A 107 0.17 -3.14 -14.52
N LEU A 108 0.28 -1.96 -13.91
CA LEU A 108 1.22 -1.66 -12.83
C LEU A 108 0.92 -2.47 -11.56
N ASP A 109 -0.35 -2.60 -11.18
CA ASP A 109 -0.77 -3.42 -10.03
C ASP A 109 -0.48 -4.92 -10.30
N ASP A 110 -0.69 -5.41 -11.53
CA ASP A 110 -0.44 -6.82 -11.90
C ASP A 110 1.07 -7.17 -11.88
N VAL A 111 1.97 -6.21 -12.16
CA VAL A 111 3.43 -6.41 -12.11
C VAL A 111 4.07 -5.93 -10.80
N GLY A 112 3.31 -5.29 -9.92
CA GLY A 112 3.77 -4.77 -8.64
C GLY A 112 4.77 -3.59 -8.75
N MET A 113 4.57 -2.65 -9.68
CA MET A 113 5.51 -1.54 -9.94
C MET A 113 4.82 -0.17 -9.96
N THR A 114 5.55 0.90 -9.62
CA THR A 114 5.11 2.29 -9.83
C THR A 114 5.39 2.78 -11.26
N ALA A 115 4.85 3.95 -11.62
CA ALA A 115 5.19 4.59 -12.88
C ALA A 115 6.65 5.06 -12.90
N MET A 116 7.17 5.50 -11.75
CA MET A 116 8.61 5.76 -11.57
C MET A 116 9.46 4.54 -11.90
N GLU A 117 9.17 3.36 -11.33
CA GLU A 117 9.91 2.14 -11.63
C GLU A 117 9.82 1.75 -13.11
N LEU A 118 8.61 1.82 -13.69
CA LEU A 118 8.40 1.54 -15.11
C LEU A 118 9.24 2.47 -16.01
N ALA A 119 9.38 3.75 -15.66
CA ALA A 119 10.13 4.72 -16.45
C ALA A 119 11.63 4.36 -16.60
N PHE A 120 12.17 3.53 -15.70
CA PHE A 120 13.55 3.08 -15.71
C PHE A 120 13.72 1.58 -16.03
N ASP A 121 12.63 0.83 -16.19
CA ASP A 121 12.68 -0.59 -16.57
C ASP A 121 12.56 -0.78 -18.09
N PHE A 122 13.72 -0.94 -18.74
CA PHE A 122 13.79 -1.15 -20.19
C PHE A 122 12.99 -2.38 -20.66
N GLY A 123 13.03 -3.47 -19.91
CA GLY A 123 12.35 -4.72 -20.28
C GLY A 123 10.84 -4.54 -20.27
N ARG A 124 10.31 -3.93 -19.20
CA ARG A 124 8.87 -3.67 -19.02
C ARG A 124 8.34 -2.64 -19.98
N LEU A 125 9.11 -1.59 -20.30
CA LEU A 125 8.74 -0.66 -21.36
C LEU A 125 8.64 -1.39 -22.71
N LYS A 126 9.64 -2.21 -23.08
CA LYS A 126 9.55 -3.01 -24.32
C LYS A 126 8.40 -4.01 -24.33
N MET A 127 8.00 -4.54 -23.17
CA MET A 127 6.81 -5.40 -23.07
C MET A 127 5.52 -4.58 -23.28
N LEU A 128 5.43 -3.39 -22.68
CA LEU A 128 4.29 -2.50 -22.86
C LEU A 128 4.13 -2.10 -24.34
N GLU A 129 5.22 -1.73 -25.02
CA GLU A 129 5.23 -1.37 -26.45
C GLU A 129 4.66 -2.49 -27.35
N ARG A 130 4.81 -3.76 -26.96
CA ARG A 130 4.30 -4.93 -27.72
C ARG A 130 2.81 -5.17 -27.52
N ASP A 131 2.20 -4.61 -26.48
CA ASP A 131 0.76 -4.70 -26.26
C ASP A 131 0.08 -3.52 -26.98
N ASP A 132 -0.30 -3.73 -28.23
CA ASP A 132 -0.92 -2.69 -29.07
C ASP A 132 -2.16 -2.07 -28.41
N LYS A 133 -2.95 -2.85 -27.65
CA LYS A 133 -4.18 -2.34 -27.02
C LYS A 133 -3.85 -1.37 -25.89
N LEU A 134 -2.91 -1.74 -25.03
CA LEU A 134 -2.48 -0.89 -23.92
C LEU A 134 -1.67 0.31 -24.42
N TYR A 135 -0.67 0.06 -25.27
CA TYR A 135 0.27 1.09 -25.73
C TYR A 135 -0.42 2.15 -26.59
N ILE A 136 -1.09 1.75 -27.67
CA ILE A 136 -1.77 2.67 -28.57
C ILE A 136 -2.95 3.32 -27.84
N GLY A 137 -3.67 2.56 -27.00
CA GLY A 137 -4.75 3.07 -26.17
C GLY A 137 -4.28 4.18 -25.21
N ALA A 138 -3.12 3.99 -24.57
CA ALA A 138 -2.55 4.97 -23.65
C ALA A 138 -2.10 6.24 -24.38
N LEU A 139 -1.34 6.09 -25.48
CA LEU A 139 -0.89 7.22 -26.28
C LEU A 139 -2.05 8.02 -26.86
N SER A 140 -3.08 7.35 -27.40
CA SER A 140 -4.26 8.01 -27.93
C SER A 140 -5.02 8.78 -26.84
N ARG A 141 -5.16 8.19 -25.65
CA ARG A 141 -5.83 8.87 -24.53
C ARG A 141 -5.05 10.10 -24.07
N LEU A 142 -3.73 9.98 -23.85
CA LEU A 142 -2.87 11.09 -23.48
C LEU A 142 -2.90 12.20 -24.53
N ALA A 143 -2.79 11.85 -25.81
CA ALA A 143 -2.86 12.81 -26.90
C ALA A 143 -4.18 13.59 -26.86
N SER A 144 -5.32 12.90 -26.68
CA SER A 144 -6.63 13.56 -26.63
C SER A 144 -6.76 14.59 -25.49
N LEU A 145 -6.01 14.41 -24.39
CA LEU A 145 -6.04 15.29 -23.22
C LEU A 145 -5.00 16.41 -23.28
N GLN A 146 -3.91 16.22 -24.02
CA GLN A 146 -2.80 17.17 -24.10
C GLN A 146 -2.81 18.04 -25.37
N VAL A 147 -3.78 17.85 -26.28
CA VAL A 147 -3.89 18.65 -27.51
C VAL A 147 -4.02 20.14 -27.16
N ASP A 148 -3.13 20.95 -27.73
CA ASP A 148 -3.26 22.40 -27.71
C ASP A 148 -4.33 22.84 -28.73
N LYS A 149 -5.55 23.02 -28.23
CA LYS A 149 -6.70 23.46 -29.04
C LYS A 149 -6.54 24.89 -29.52
N ASP A 150 -5.85 25.74 -28.77
CA ASP A 150 -5.69 27.16 -29.08
C ASP A 150 -4.66 27.35 -30.21
N ALA A 151 -3.63 26.49 -30.25
CA ALA A 151 -2.66 26.41 -31.35
C ALA A 151 -3.16 25.60 -32.57
N GLY A 152 -4.36 25.00 -32.50
CA GLY A 152 -4.91 24.18 -33.58
C GLY A 152 -4.19 22.85 -33.80
N GLU A 153 -3.52 22.31 -32.78
CA GLU A 153 -2.81 21.02 -32.85
C GLU A 153 -3.80 19.87 -33.06
N LYS A 154 -3.46 18.92 -33.95
CA LYS A 154 -4.30 17.73 -34.15
C LYS A 154 -3.91 16.62 -33.17
N PRO A 155 -4.86 15.77 -32.74
CA PRO A 155 -4.56 14.63 -31.86
C PRO A 155 -3.46 13.71 -32.39
N VAL A 156 -3.39 13.51 -33.71
CA VAL A 156 -2.35 12.68 -34.35
C VAL A 156 -0.96 13.32 -34.22
N ASP A 157 -0.86 14.65 -34.33
CA ASP A 157 0.41 15.36 -34.17
C ASP A 157 0.92 15.27 -32.73
N ARG A 158 -0.01 15.40 -31.77
CA ARG A 158 0.27 15.21 -30.34
C ARG A 158 0.69 13.77 -30.04
N GLN A 159 -0.01 12.78 -30.61
CA GLN A 159 0.33 11.36 -30.46
C GLN A 159 1.74 11.06 -30.99
N ASN A 160 2.10 11.58 -32.17
CA ASN A 160 3.45 11.43 -32.74
C ASN A 160 4.54 12.06 -31.84
N LYS A 161 4.25 13.19 -31.18
CA LYS A 161 5.16 13.79 -30.18
C LYS A 161 5.35 12.86 -28.98
N LEU A 162 4.26 12.34 -28.42
CA LEU A 162 4.29 11.42 -27.29
C LEU A 162 5.02 10.12 -27.61
N GLU A 163 4.85 9.59 -28.82
CA GLU A 163 5.61 8.42 -29.28
C GLU A 163 7.12 8.69 -29.36
N ARG A 164 7.53 9.88 -29.82
CA ARG A 164 8.94 10.28 -29.77
C ARG A 164 9.47 10.38 -28.35
N LEU A 165 8.70 10.94 -27.42
CA LEU A 165 9.07 11.01 -26.00
C LEU A 165 9.17 9.61 -25.37
N TYR A 166 8.24 8.73 -25.69
CA TYR A 166 8.28 7.33 -25.26
C TYR A 166 9.54 6.61 -25.75
N ASN A 167 9.91 6.81 -27.02
CA ASN A 167 11.15 6.25 -27.56
C ASN A 167 12.41 6.79 -26.87
N GLN A 168 12.41 8.07 -26.50
CA GLN A 168 13.48 8.66 -25.68
C GLN A 168 13.52 8.04 -24.28
N LEU A 169 12.35 7.80 -23.67
CA LEU A 169 12.22 7.15 -22.37
C LEU A 169 12.81 5.72 -22.40
N VAL A 170 12.44 4.92 -23.41
CA VAL A 170 12.99 3.56 -23.62
C VAL A 170 14.51 3.59 -23.80
N ALA A 171 15.02 4.49 -24.65
CA ALA A 171 16.45 4.64 -24.87
C ALA A 171 17.18 5.06 -23.58
N ASN A 172 16.54 5.88 -22.75
CA ASN A 172 17.11 6.32 -21.48
C ASN A 172 17.11 5.19 -20.43
N ALA A 173 16.01 4.44 -20.28
CA ALA A 173 15.95 3.27 -19.40
C ALA A 173 17.07 2.28 -19.71
N GLN A 174 17.36 2.04 -21.00
CA GLN A 174 18.48 1.18 -21.40
C GLN A 174 19.86 1.73 -20.97
N LYS A 175 20.05 3.06 -21.02
CA LYS A 175 21.29 3.69 -20.54
C LYS A 175 21.42 3.56 -19.02
N MET A 176 20.32 3.70 -18.28
CA MET A 176 20.31 3.64 -16.82
C MET A 176 20.68 2.25 -16.28
N MET A 177 20.45 1.17 -17.04
CA MET A 177 20.93 -0.17 -16.69
C MET A 177 22.46 -0.25 -16.46
N LYS A 178 23.23 0.71 -16.97
CA LYS A 178 24.70 0.77 -16.80
C LYS A 178 25.15 1.67 -15.65
N ARG A 179 24.21 2.28 -14.92
CA ARG A 179 24.48 3.26 -13.85
C ARG A 179 24.34 2.63 -12.46
N GLU A 180 25.07 1.53 -12.25
CA GLU A 180 25.12 0.83 -10.95
C GLU A 180 25.61 1.76 -9.83
N ASP A 181 26.46 2.74 -10.18
CA ASP A 181 27.00 3.78 -9.29
C ASP A 181 25.95 4.62 -8.56
N LEU A 182 24.74 4.75 -9.13
CA LEU A 182 23.65 5.49 -8.49
C LEU A 182 23.06 4.70 -7.30
N ASN A 183 22.75 3.42 -7.50
CA ASN A 183 22.25 2.57 -6.42
C ASN A 183 23.36 2.33 -5.38
N GLU A 184 24.61 2.15 -5.80
CA GLU A 184 25.76 2.02 -4.89
C GLU A 184 25.88 3.24 -3.95
N ALA A 185 25.75 4.46 -4.48
CA ALA A 185 25.77 5.67 -3.66
C ALA A 185 24.61 5.73 -2.66
N LEU A 186 23.40 5.34 -3.09
CA LEU A 186 22.22 5.27 -2.24
C LEU A 186 22.40 4.23 -1.12
N GLN A 187 22.89 3.04 -1.44
CA GLN A 187 23.10 1.97 -0.45
C GLN A 187 24.24 2.29 0.53
N ALA A 188 25.26 3.02 0.07
CA ALA A 188 26.41 3.37 0.91
C ALA A 188 26.12 4.51 1.90
N GLY A 189 25.32 5.51 1.51
CA GLY A 189 25.15 6.74 2.29
C GLY A 189 23.73 7.32 2.30
N GLY A 190 22.74 6.53 1.90
CA GLY A 190 21.34 6.95 1.82
C GLY A 190 21.06 7.87 0.64
N LEU A 191 19.82 8.38 0.60
CA LEU A 191 19.37 9.24 -0.49
C LEU A 191 20.15 10.56 -0.59
N GLN A 192 20.62 11.10 0.55
CA GLN A 192 21.45 12.30 0.56
C GLN A 192 22.78 12.09 -0.19
N ALA A 193 23.45 10.95 0.00
CA ALA A 193 24.69 10.65 -0.71
C ALA A 193 24.48 10.51 -2.23
N LEU A 194 23.36 9.91 -2.65
CA LEU A 194 22.97 9.88 -4.07
C LEU A 194 22.76 11.30 -4.62
N ILE A 195 22.03 12.14 -3.90
CA ILE A 195 21.77 13.53 -4.30
C ILE A 195 23.08 14.31 -4.44
N ASP A 196 24.00 14.18 -3.48
CA ASP A 196 25.29 14.87 -3.49
C ASP A 196 26.16 14.43 -4.67
N LYS A 197 26.22 13.12 -4.93
CA LYS A 197 26.92 12.56 -6.10
C LYS A 197 26.35 13.11 -7.41
N VAL A 198 25.04 13.06 -7.58
CA VAL A 198 24.37 13.54 -8.80
C VAL A 198 24.57 15.05 -8.97
N ASN A 199 24.50 15.84 -7.89
CA ASN A 199 24.75 17.28 -7.95
C ASN A 199 26.19 17.63 -8.35
N ALA A 200 27.17 16.80 -7.95
CA ALA A 200 28.58 17.01 -8.26
C ALA A 200 28.93 16.60 -9.70
N GLU A 201 28.32 15.54 -10.23
CA GLU A 201 28.74 14.90 -11.48
C GLU A 201 27.84 15.20 -12.68
N ALA A 202 26.55 15.52 -12.45
CA ALA A 202 25.56 15.60 -13.53
C ALA A 202 25.13 17.04 -13.90
N PRO A 203 24.81 17.29 -15.20
CA PRO A 203 24.15 18.51 -15.66
C PRO A 203 22.84 18.77 -14.92
N ALA A 204 22.53 20.05 -14.65
CA ALA A 204 21.40 20.45 -13.81
C ALA A 204 20.04 19.91 -14.27
N ASP A 205 19.84 19.83 -15.58
CA ASP A 205 18.64 19.33 -16.25
C ASP A 205 18.48 17.79 -16.20
N GLU A 206 19.55 17.05 -15.89
CA GLU A 206 19.50 15.58 -15.74
C GLU A 206 19.39 15.12 -14.28
N ARG A 207 19.64 16.00 -13.31
CA ARG A 207 19.77 15.62 -11.89
C ARG A 207 18.54 14.94 -11.33
N HIS A 208 17.36 15.52 -11.57
CA HIS A 208 16.10 14.98 -11.07
C HIS A 208 15.89 13.55 -11.57
N MET A 209 16.02 13.34 -12.88
CA MET A 209 15.92 12.02 -13.50
C MET A 209 16.92 11.02 -12.89
N LEU A 210 18.18 11.40 -12.70
CA LEU A 210 19.20 10.49 -12.15
C LEU A 210 18.92 10.11 -10.69
N ILE A 211 18.39 11.02 -9.88
CA ILE A 211 17.96 10.72 -8.51
C ILE A 211 16.79 9.73 -8.52
N LEU A 212 15.79 9.96 -9.39
CA LEU A 212 14.67 9.03 -9.56
C LEU A 212 15.13 7.65 -10.05
N ALA A 213 16.15 7.59 -10.92
CA ALA A 213 16.71 6.33 -11.40
C ALA A 213 17.30 5.49 -10.24
N GLY A 214 18.05 6.14 -9.33
CA GLY A 214 18.57 5.46 -8.14
C GLY A 214 17.47 4.97 -7.20
N LEU A 215 16.43 5.79 -6.98
CA LEU A 215 15.26 5.40 -6.18
C LEU A 215 14.46 4.25 -6.80
N ALA A 216 14.26 4.27 -8.12
CA ALA A 216 13.55 3.21 -8.84
C ALA A 216 14.25 1.85 -8.67
N VAL A 217 15.59 1.81 -8.75
CA VAL A 217 16.35 0.59 -8.48
C VAL A 217 16.19 0.16 -7.03
N HIS A 218 16.35 1.08 -6.08
CA HIS A 218 16.20 0.79 -4.65
C HIS A 218 14.81 0.21 -4.33
N MET A 219 13.74 0.77 -4.91
CA MET A 219 12.38 0.28 -4.76
C MET A 219 12.18 -1.10 -5.40
N GLY A 220 12.73 -1.32 -6.59
CA GLY A 220 12.66 -2.61 -7.29
C GLY A 220 13.28 -3.76 -6.51
N GLU A 221 14.23 -3.48 -5.62
CA GLU A 221 14.89 -4.47 -4.75
C GLU A 221 14.05 -4.87 -3.52
N GLN A 222 13.01 -4.12 -3.15
CA GLN A 222 12.26 -4.34 -1.90
C GLN A 222 11.13 -5.39 -1.97
N GLY A 223 10.91 -6.02 -3.12
CA GLY A 223 9.89 -7.07 -3.27
C GLY A 223 8.46 -6.52 -3.33
N ASP A 224 7.69 -6.71 -2.27
CA ASP A 224 6.27 -6.33 -2.20
C ASP A 224 6.04 -4.84 -1.87
N TRP A 225 4.78 -4.40 -1.83
CA TRP A 225 4.47 -2.98 -1.60
C TRP A 225 4.86 -2.52 -0.20
N SER A 226 4.70 -3.38 0.80
CA SER A 226 5.08 -3.12 2.19
C SER A 226 6.59 -2.94 2.32
N GLY A 227 7.37 -3.80 1.68
CA GLY A 227 8.82 -3.67 1.60
C GLY A 227 9.24 -2.37 0.91
N LYS A 228 8.60 -1.99 -0.20
CA LYS A 228 8.88 -0.72 -0.89
C LYS A 228 8.63 0.50 0.00
N ILE A 229 7.50 0.53 0.70
CA ILE A 229 7.18 1.60 1.65
C ILE A 229 8.19 1.62 2.80
N GLU A 230 8.53 0.46 3.37
CA GLU A 230 9.51 0.36 4.45
C GLU A 230 10.91 0.85 4.01
N GLY A 231 11.34 0.48 2.80
CA GLY A 231 12.58 0.96 2.19
C GLY A 231 12.61 2.48 2.06
N LEU A 232 11.54 3.08 1.52
CA LEU A 232 11.40 4.53 1.40
C LEU A 232 11.38 5.23 2.77
N VAL A 233 10.65 4.69 3.74
CA VAL A 233 10.60 5.25 5.11
C VAL A 233 11.98 5.23 5.77
N LYS A 234 12.77 4.16 5.57
CA LYS A 234 14.14 4.06 6.10
C LYS A 234 15.07 5.15 5.57
N LEU A 235 14.81 5.70 4.39
CA LEU A 235 15.62 6.80 3.81
C LEU A 235 15.42 8.15 4.52
N LEU A 236 14.41 8.29 5.40
CA LEU A 236 14.14 9.55 6.09
C LEU A 236 14.93 9.75 7.40
N ASP A 237 15.62 8.71 7.89
CA ASP A 237 16.63 8.67 8.99
C ASP A 237 16.46 9.51 10.28
N GLY A 238 15.30 10.13 10.53
CA GLY A 238 15.09 11.05 11.65
C GLY A 238 15.71 12.45 11.46
N GLN A 239 16.58 12.65 10.46
CA GLN A 239 17.31 13.91 10.20
C GLN A 239 17.31 14.32 8.72
N ALA A 240 16.51 13.66 7.88
CA ALA A 240 16.43 13.95 6.46
C ALA A 240 16.15 15.45 6.18
N GLY A 241 16.99 16.02 5.32
CA GLY A 241 16.77 17.36 4.81
C GLY A 241 15.55 17.45 3.91
N VAL A 242 15.06 18.67 3.69
CA VAL A 242 13.84 18.96 2.89
C VAL A 242 13.87 18.32 1.50
N VAL A 243 15.04 18.27 0.85
CA VAL A 243 15.19 17.67 -0.49
C VAL A 243 14.99 16.15 -0.46
N VAL A 244 15.59 15.46 0.51
CA VAL A 244 15.41 14.01 0.72
C VAL A 244 13.93 13.71 0.98
N GLN A 245 13.31 14.50 1.86
CA GLN A 245 11.89 14.37 2.18
C GLN A 245 11.01 14.53 0.94
N ALA A 246 11.27 15.51 0.08
CA ALA A 246 10.49 15.72 -1.14
C ALA A 246 10.52 14.50 -2.09
N TYR A 247 11.69 13.90 -2.31
CA TYR A 247 11.79 12.71 -3.17
C TYR A 247 11.10 11.48 -2.58
N VAL A 248 11.23 11.26 -1.27
CA VAL A 248 10.53 10.17 -0.58
C VAL A 248 9.02 10.40 -0.60
N ASP A 249 8.56 11.62 -0.39
CA ASP A 249 7.16 12.01 -0.45
C ASP A 249 6.55 11.71 -1.83
N GLU A 250 7.23 12.11 -2.91
CA GLU A 250 6.81 11.79 -4.28
C GLU A 250 6.68 10.27 -4.53
N ALA A 251 7.67 9.49 -4.11
CA ALA A 251 7.67 8.04 -4.29
C ALA A 251 6.55 7.36 -3.47
N LEU A 252 6.35 7.79 -2.22
CA LEU A 252 5.26 7.32 -1.38
C LEU A 252 3.90 7.68 -1.98
N ALA A 253 3.74 8.88 -2.54
CA ALA A 253 2.50 9.31 -3.17
C ALA A 253 2.08 8.41 -4.34
N GLU A 254 3.04 7.97 -5.18
CA GLU A 254 2.75 7.04 -6.28
C GLU A 254 2.28 5.66 -5.80
N ILE A 255 2.91 5.13 -4.75
CA ILE A 255 2.51 3.85 -4.14
C ILE A 255 1.11 3.98 -3.52
N LEU A 256 0.89 5.02 -2.71
CA LEU A 256 -0.33 5.19 -1.91
C LEU A 256 -1.57 5.55 -2.75
N ASP A 257 -1.40 5.99 -4.00
CA ASP A 257 -2.51 6.15 -4.94
C ASP A 257 -2.99 4.78 -5.52
N GLY A 258 -2.18 3.72 -5.41
CA GLY A 258 -2.46 2.38 -5.93
C GLY A 258 -3.42 1.56 -5.07
N THR A 259 -4.31 0.78 -5.71
CA THR A 259 -5.28 -0.05 -4.97
C THR A 259 -4.64 -1.31 -4.40
N ALA A 260 -3.74 -1.96 -5.15
CA ALA A 260 -3.01 -3.13 -4.68
C ALA A 260 -2.19 -2.81 -3.41
N ALA A 261 -1.38 -1.75 -3.46
CA ALA A 261 -0.56 -1.31 -2.34
C ALA A 261 -1.39 -0.99 -1.08
N ILE A 262 -2.50 -0.26 -1.22
CA ILE A 262 -3.37 0.05 -0.07
C ILE A 262 -4.02 -1.21 0.50
N THR A 263 -4.41 -2.17 -0.35
CA THR A 263 -5.02 -3.43 0.10
C THR A 263 -4.03 -4.26 0.90
N GLU A 264 -2.79 -4.35 0.41
CA GLU A 264 -1.69 -5.02 1.10
C GLU A 264 -1.36 -4.33 2.43
N LEU A 265 -1.19 -3.00 2.41
CA LEU A 265 -0.85 -2.19 3.58
C LEU A 265 -1.89 -2.34 4.71
N LEU A 266 -3.18 -2.32 4.38
CA LEU A 266 -4.26 -2.41 5.37
C LEU A 266 -4.47 -3.84 5.90
N GLY A 267 -4.01 -4.88 5.20
CA GLY A 267 -4.13 -6.27 5.65
C GLY A 267 -5.57 -6.80 5.75
N GLY A 268 -6.50 -6.20 5.01
CA GLY A 268 -7.92 -6.55 5.01
C GLY A 268 -8.77 -5.73 5.99
N VAL A 269 -9.86 -5.15 5.47
CA VAL A 269 -10.83 -4.37 6.26
C VAL A 269 -12.24 -4.95 6.09
N ALA A 270 -13.11 -4.72 7.07
CA ALA A 270 -14.49 -5.20 7.02
C ALA A 270 -15.32 -4.53 5.92
N ASP A 271 -15.10 -3.23 5.70
CA ASP A 271 -15.84 -2.42 4.74
C ASP A 271 -15.05 -1.17 4.31
N ALA A 272 -15.60 -0.44 3.33
CA ALA A 272 -14.96 0.75 2.78
C ALA A 272 -14.89 1.89 3.80
N ALA A 273 -15.92 2.05 4.64
CA ALA A 273 -15.92 3.06 5.71
C ALA A 273 -14.75 2.87 6.69
N SER A 274 -14.45 1.62 7.05
CA SER A 274 -13.33 1.27 7.93
C SER A 274 -12.00 1.56 7.26
N ALA A 275 -11.83 1.18 5.98
CA ALA A 275 -10.64 1.54 5.21
C ALA A 275 -10.44 3.07 5.13
N HIS A 276 -11.47 3.83 4.77
CA HIS A 276 -11.39 5.29 4.69
C HIS A 276 -10.98 5.91 6.02
N ARG A 277 -11.51 5.41 7.14
CA ARG A 277 -11.14 5.88 8.47
C ARG A 277 -9.68 5.61 8.80
N MET A 278 -9.20 4.40 8.56
CA MET A 278 -7.79 4.05 8.77
C MET A 278 -6.87 4.92 7.92
N LEU A 279 -7.23 5.16 6.65
CA LEU A 279 -6.47 6.01 5.75
C LEU A 279 -6.42 7.47 6.22
N VAL A 280 -7.53 8.03 6.69
CA VAL A 280 -7.55 9.39 7.26
C VAL A 280 -6.67 9.47 8.52
N GLN A 281 -6.75 8.47 9.40
CA GLN A 281 -5.92 8.43 10.61
C GLN A 281 -4.43 8.24 10.28
N LEU A 282 -4.10 7.43 9.28
CA LEU A 282 -2.75 7.25 8.76
C LEU A 282 -2.21 8.56 8.19
N CYS A 283 -3.00 9.26 7.39
CA CYS A 283 -2.67 10.58 6.83
C CYS A 283 -2.32 11.61 7.92
N GLN A 284 -2.96 11.51 9.07
CA GLN A 284 -2.74 12.36 10.24
C GLN A 284 -1.60 11.89 11.14
N GLY A 285 -1.02 10.71 10.89
CA GLY A 285 -0.03 10.09 11.78
C GLY A 285 -0.62 9.64 13.13
N ARG A 286 -1.92 9.36 13.18
CA ARG A 286 -2.69 9.05 14.41
C ARG A 286 -3.37 7.69 14.35
N LEU A 287 -2.96 6.83 13.42
CA LEU A 287 -3.49 5.46 13.35
C LEU A 287 -3.14 4.71 14.64
N PRO A 288 -4.13 4.12 15.34
CA PRO A 288 -3.86 3.23 16.46
C PRO A 288 -2.99 2.06 16.02
N GLU A 289 -2.18 1.51 16.93
CA GLU A 289 -1.28 0.40 16.63
C GLU A 289 -2.03 -0.78 16.00
N VAL A 290 -1.65 -1.12 14.77
CA VAL A 290 -2.23 -2.23 14.02
C VAL A 290 -1.39 -3.48 14.27
N LYS A 291 -2.01 -4.54 14.79
CA LYS A 291 -1.32 -5.81 15.05
C LYS A 291 -1.23 -6.66 13.79
N ASN A 292 -0.39 -6.25 12.84
CA ASN A 292 -0.05 -7.03 11.67
C ASN A 292 1.48 -6.98 11.46
N PRO A 293 2.23 -8.06 11.76
CA PRO A 293 3.68 -8.06 11.64
C PRO A 293 4.19 -8.06 10.20
N LEU A 294 3.32 -8.32 9.22
CA LEU A 294 3.67 -8.32 7.79
C LEU A 294 3.44 -6.96 7.12
N SER A 295 2.83 -5.99 7.82
CA SER A 295 2.54 -4.68 7.26
C SER A 295 3.45 -3.62 7.86
N CYS A 296 3.99 -2.75 7.00
CA CYS A 296 4.78 -1.59 7.39
C CYS A 296 3.93 -0.40 7.89
N ILE A 297 2.60 -0.57 8.03
CA ILE A 297 1.67 0.54 8.32
C ILE A 297 1.97 1.29 9.61
N ASN A 298 2.47 0.62 10.65
CA ASN A 298 2.82 1.28 11.90
C ASN A 298 4.06 2.18 11.75
N GLU A 299 5.05 1.74 10.96
CA GLU A 299 6.23 2.57 10.68
C GLU A 299 5.85 3.72 9.76
N LEU A 300 5.06 3.49 8.71
CA LEU A 300 4.52 4.56 7.87
C LEU A 300 3.73 5.57 8.70
N ASN A 301 2.90 5.12 9.65
CA ASN A 301 2.14 6.02 10.51
C ASN A 301 3.04 6.92 11.38
N LYS A 302 4.13 6.38 11.92
CA LYS A 302 5.13 7.20 12.64
C LYS A 302 5.77 8.22 11.71
N THR A 303 6.10 7.82 10.49
CA THR A 303 6.67 8.72 9.47
C THR A 303 5.70 9.83 9.09
N MET A 304 4.42 9.52 8.85
CA MET A 304 3.38 10.51 8.54
C MET A 304 3.18 11.52 9.69
N ALA A 305 3.47 11.12 10.93
CA ALA A 305 3.44 12.00 12.10
C ALA A 305 4.69 12.87 12.23
N ALA A 306 5.86 12.37 11.79
CA ALA A 306 7.15 13.02 11.95
C ALA A 306 7.52 13.98 10.80
N TYR A 307 7.00 13.74 9.60
CA TYR A 307 7.37 14.48 8.39
C TYR A 307 6.17 15.12 7.69
N GLU A 308 6.42 16.21 6.97
CA GLU A 308 5.45 16.87 6.10
C GLU A 308 5.46 16.22 4.71
N LEU A 309 4.74 15.11 4.57
CA LEU A 309 4.63 14.36 3.32
C LEU A 309 3.36 14.76 2.56
N GLU A 310 3.35 15.95 1.98
CA GLU A 310 2.16 16.55 1.38
C GLU A 310 1.61 15.75 0.20
N ASN A 311 2.47 15.24 -0.68
CA ASN A 311 2.06 14.47 -1.85
C ASN A 311 1.48 13.11 -1.43
N ALA A 312 2.08 12.44 -0.45
CA ALA A 312 1.57 11.19 0.11
C ALA A 312 0.22 11.39 0.80
N ARG A 313 0.07 12.48 1.56
CA ARG A 313 -1.21 12.87 2.18
C ARG A 313 -2.28 13.14 1.13
N ASP A 314 -1.95 13.89 0.07
CA ASP A 314 -2.86 14.16 -1.05
C ASP A 314 -3.31 12.87 -1.76
N ALA A 315 -2.38 11.95 -2.04
CA ALA A 315 -2.69 10.66 -2.65
C ALA A 315 -3.70 9.86 -1.81
N ILE A 316 -3.49 9.78 -0.50
CA ILE A 316 -4.40 9.10 0.43
C ILE A 316 -5.77 9.79 0.45
N LEU A 317 -5.79 11.12 0.63
CA LEU A 317 -7.03 11.88 0.77
C LEU A 317 -7.85 11.90 -0.53
N GLY A 318 -7.20 12.01 -1.69
CA GLY A 318 -7.85 11.90 -2.99
C GLY A 318 -8.50 10.54 -3.19
N ARG A 319 -7.86 9.46 -2.73
CA ARG A 319 -8.46 8.11 -2.73
C ARG A 319 -9.68 8.04 -1.81
N VAL A 320 -9.59 8.60 -0.61
CA VAL A 320 -10.72 8.65 0.34
C VAL A 320 -11.89 9.45 -0.26
N ALA A 321 -11.64 10.60 -0.87
CA ALA A 321 -12.66 11.42 -1.52
C ALA A 321 -13.37 10.65 -2.65
N ARG A 322 -12.62 9.99 -3.54
CA ARG A 322 -13.21 9.15 -4.61
C ARG A 322 -14.06 8.00 -4.06
N GLY A 323 -13.63 7.36 -2.97
CA GLY A 323 -14.39 6.30 -2.31
C GLY A 323 -15.69 6.80 -1.68
N ILE A 324 -15.63 7.91 -0.94
CA ILE A 324 -16.79 8.55 -0.33
C ILE A 324 -17.78 9.03 -1.38
N GLY A 325 -17.31 9.68 -2.45
CA GLY A 325 -18.14 10.23 -3.52
C GLY A 325 -18.84 9.18 -4.40
N GLY A 326 -18.44 7.90 -4.31
CA GLY A 326 -19.08 6.82 -5.06
C GLY A 326 -20.54 6.57 -4.66
N VAL A 327 -21.33 5.97 -5.54
CA VAL A 327 -22.75 5.64 -5.27
C VAL A 327 -22.94 4.35 -4.46
N LYS A 328 -21.89 3.52 -4.35
CA LYS A 328 -21.94 2.26 -3.60
C LYS A 328 -21.96 2.54 -2.09
N PRO A 329 -22.75 1.81 -1.28
CA PRO A 329 -22.70 1.90 0.18
C PRO A 329 -21.29 1.69 0.71
N MET A 330 -20.89 2.45 1.73
CA MET A 330 -19.58 2.31 2.39
C MET A 330 -19.54 1.12 3.37
N THR A 331 -20.71 0.71 3.86
CA THR A 331 -20.94 -0.32 4.88
C THR A 331 -22.01 -1.31 4.43
N ARG A 332 -22.10 -2.43 5.16
CA ARG A 332 -23.17 -3.43 4.98
C ARG A 332 -24.27 -3.35 6.02
N GLU A 333 -24.17 -2.38 6.94
CA GLU A 333 -25.07 -2.23 8.09
C GLU A 333 -26.33 -1.41 7.77
N GLY A 334 -26.65 -1.26 6.48
CA GLY A 334 -27.79 -0.50 6.02
C GLY A 334 -27.66 1.01 6.27
N LYS A 335 -28.79 1.70 6.30
CA LYS A 335 -28.85 3.18 6.29
C LYS A 335 -28.32 3.81 7.58
N GLU A 336 -28.62 3.23 8.73
CA GLU A 336 -28.09 3.70 10.01
C GLU A 336 -26.57 3.49 10.13
N GLY A 337 -26.06 2.37 9.58
CA GLY A 337 -24.64 2.13 9.41
C GLY A 337 -23.96 3.18 8.53
N GLU A 338 -24.53 3.48 7.36
CA GLU A 338 -24.06 4.54 6.47
C GLU A 338 -24.03 5.91 7.16
N ARG A 339 -25.11 6.28 7.87
CA ARG A 339 -25.19 7.54 8.63
C ARG A 339 -24.07 7.62 9.68
N THR A 340 -23.89 6.56 10.46
CA THR A 340 -22.88 6.48 11.52
C THR A 340 -21.46 6.57 10.96
N ALA A 341 -21.21 5.85 9.87
CA ALA A 341 -19.94 5.86 9.17
C ALA A 341 -19.60 7.27 8.63
N LEU A 342 -20.55 7.92 7.95
CA LEU A 342 -20.35 9.26 7.40
C LEU A 342 -20.07 10.29 8.50
N VAL A 343 -20.87 10.31 9.57
CA VAL A 343 -20.66 11.26 10.69
C VAL A 343 -19.29 11.05 11.32
N THR A 344 -18.86 9.79 11.47
CA THR A 344 -17.54 9.48 12.00
C THR A 344 -16.42 9.95 11.07
N LEU A 345 -16.59 9.79 9.74
CA LEU A 345 -15.62 10.27 8.75
C LEU A 345 -15.53 11.80 8.76
N ILE A 346 -16.66 12.53 8.82
CA ILE A 346 -16.68 14.00 8.89
C ILE A 346 -15.84 14.49 10.07
N ARG A 347 -16.00 13.86 11.25
CA ARG A 347 -15.22 14.22 12.45
C ARG A 347 -13.74 13.91 12.32
N ASN A 348 -13.38 12.77 11.74
CA ASN A 348 -11.96 12.42 11.54
C ASN A 348 -11.29 13.30 10.47
N LEU A 349 -12.04 13.79 9.49
CA LEU A 349 -11.56 14.68 8.44
C LEU A 349 -11.46 16.14 8.89
N GLU A 350 -11.94 16.50 10.08
CA GLU A 350 -11.84 17.86 10.59
C GLU A 350 -10.37 18.26 10.78
N GLY A 351 -9.96 19.30 10.03
CA GLY A 351 -8.72 20.04 10.25
C GLY A 351 -8.98 21.34 11.01
N TYR A 352 -7.93 22.10 11.29
CA TYR A 352 -8.03 23.36 12.05
C TYR A 352 -8.67 24.52 11.28
N ALA A 353 -8.72 24.45 9.95
CA ALA A 353 -9.25 25.50 9.07
C ALA A 353 -10.06 24.90 7.90
N GLY A 354 -10.78 23.82 8.15
CA GLY A 354 -11.63 23.16 7.15
C GLY A 354 -11.63 21.65 7.30
N LEU A 355 -11.90 20.96 6.19
CA LEU A 355 -11.72 19.52 6.08
C LEU A 355 -10.38 19.20 5.41
N LEU A 356 -9.78 18.07 5.77
CA LEU A 356 -8.67 17.49 5.03
C LEU A 356 -9.12 17.08 3.62
N GLY A 357 -8.27 17.30 2.61
CA GLY A 357 -8.55 16.92 1.22
C GLY A 357 -9.26 17.98 0.38
N GLY A 358 -9.49 19.18 0.94
CA GLY A 358 -9.86 20.38 0.20
C GLY A 358 -11.18 20.26 -0.59
N PRO A 359 -11.30 20.94 -1.75
CA PRO A 359 -12.53 20.98 -2.56
C PRO A 359 -13.06 19.60 -2.94
N GLN A 360 -12.19 18.67 -3.33
CA GLN A 360 -12.61 17.32 -3.73
C GLN A 360 -13.27 16.56 -2.56
N MET A 361 -12.72 16.69 -1.35
CA MET A 361 -13.34 16.08 -0.16
C MET A 361 -14.66 16.75 0.20
N ALA A 362 -14.74 18.08 0.11
CA ALA A 362 -15.96 18.83 0.40
C ALA A 362 -17.11 18.43 -0.53
N GLU A 363 -16.83 18.26 -1.83
CA GLU A 363 -17.81 17.77 -2.80
C GLU A 363 -18.20 16.32 -2.52
N ALA A 364 -17.22 15.42 -2.33
CA ALA A 364 -17.47 14.01 -2.05
C ALA A 364 -18.38 13.79 -0.83
N LEU A 365 -18.10 14.51 0.27
CA LEU A 365 -18.93 14.44 1.48
C LEU A 365 -20.32 15.01 1.26
N THR A 366 -20.45 16.10 0.49
CA THR A 366 -21.76 16.69 0.18
C THR A 366 -22.62 15.72 -0.63
N LEU A 367 -22.05 15.09 -1.66
CA LEU A 367 -22.74 14.08 -2.46
C LEU A 367 -23.13 12.86 -1.63
N ARG A 368 -22.22 12.36 -0.79
CA ARG A 368 -22.51 11.23 0.11
C ARG A 368 -23.56 11.58 1.16
N ALA A 369 -23.52 12.79 1.73
CA ALA A 369 -24.47 13.24 2.74
C ALA A 369 -25.90 13.29 2.21
N LYS A 370 -26.10 13.64 0.93
CA LYS A 370 -27.43 13.58 0.31
C LYS A 370 -28.06 12.19 0.44
N MET A 371 -27.29 11.16 0.16
CA MET A 371 -27.75 9.77 0.16
C MET A 371 -27.80 9.18 1.59
N ALA A 372 -26.74 9.38 2.36
CA ALA A 372 -26.56 8.73 3.66
C ALA A 372 -27.37 9.39 4.79
N LEU A 373 -27.65 10.70 4.71
CA LEU A 373 -28.38 11.42 5.75
C LEU A 373 -29.87 11.64 5.40
N GLY A 374 -30.30 11.27 4.19
CA GLY A 374 -31.70 11.30 3.76
C GLY A 374 -32.64 10.49 4.64
N ARG A 375 -33.94 10.77 4.55
CA ARG A 375 -35.00 9.98 5.24
C ARG A 375 -35.38 8.77 4.40
N GLU A 376 -36.16 7.83 4.93
CA GLU A 376 -36.58 6.62 4.19
C GLU A 376 -37.19 6.93 2.82
N ASP A 377 -37.83 8.10 2.69
CA ASP A 377 -38.58 8.52 1.50
C ASP A 377 -37.72 9.18 0.41
N GLY A 378 -36.40 9.37 0.62
CA GLY A 378 -35.51 9.91 -0.41
C GLY A 378 -34.26 10.63 0.10
N ASP A 379 -33.43 11.05 -0.86
CA ASP A 379 -32.20 11.81 -0.64
C ASP A 379 -32.47 13.24 -0.14
N LEU A 380 -31.51 13.82 0.59
CA LEU A 380 -31.55 15.23 0.92
C LEU A 380 -31.32 16.12 -0.32
N SER A 381 -31.82 17.35 -0.24
CA SER A 381 -31.35 18.41 -1.11
C SER A 381 -29.85 18.70 -0.86
N ALA A 382 -29.16 19.29 -1.83
CA ALA A 382 -27.76 19.67 -1.64
C ALA A 382 -27.61 20.72 -0.52
N GLU A 383 -28.58 21.62 -0.36
CA GLU A 383 -28.60 22.61 0.72
C GLU A 383 -28.71 21.95 2.10
N ASP A 384 -29.64 20.99 2.25
CA ASP A 384 -29.83 20.27 3.53
C ASP A 384 -28.63 19.37 3.86
N ALA A 385 -27.97 18.80 2.85
CA ALA A 385 -26.73 18.03 3.01
C ALA A 385 -25.59 18.93 3.55
N VAL A 386 -25.41 20.12 2.98
CA VAL A 386 -24.43 21.11 3.45
C VAL A 386 -24.73 21.52 4.89
N ALA A 387 -25.99 21.85 5.21
CA ALA A 387 -26.39 22.21 6.57
C ALA A 387 -26.14 21.08 7.57
N SER A 388 -26.39 19.83 7.16
CA SER A 388 -26.14 18.64 7.99
C SER A 388 -24.66 18.43 8.27
N ILE A 389 -23.78 18.58 7.27
CA ILE A 389 -22.32 18.49 7.46
C ILE A 389 -21.84 19.57 8.43
N LEU A 390 -22.29 20.81 8.23
CA LEU A 390 -21.94 21.94 9.10
C LEU A 390 -22.37 21.72 10.56
N ALA A 391 -23.50 21.04 10.79
CA ALA A 391 -23.96 20.69 12.13
C ALA A 391 -23.04 19.67 12.84
N TYR A 392 -22.33 18.82 12.08
CA TYR A 392 -21.37 17.87 12.62
C TYR A 392 -19.96 18.44 12.80
N LEU A 393 -19.66 19.60 12.22
CA LEU A 393 -18.41 20.32 12.43
C LEU A 393 -18.51 21.22 13.69
N PRO A 394 -17.74 20.95 14.75
CA PRO A 394 -17.82 21.72 15.99
C PRO A 394 -17.22 23.13 15.87
N SER A 395 -16.13 23.32 15.12
CA SER A 395 -15.41 24.60 15.10
C SER A 395 -15.91 25.55 13.99
N LEU A 396 -15.98 26.86 14.29
CA LEU A 396 -16.31 27.89 13.30
C LEU A 396 -15.29 27.99 12.16
N PRO A 397 -13.96 27.91 12.42
CA PRO A 397 -12.97 27.87 11.35
C PRO A 397 -13.16 26.68 10.40
N SER A 398 -13.46 25.49 10.93
CA SER A 398 -13.67 24.30 10.10
C SER A 398 -14.94 24.41 9.26
N ARG A 399 -16.00 25.01 9.80
CA ARG A 399 -17.21 25.36 9.04
C ARG A 399 -16.93 26.34 7.91
N ALA A 400 -16.19 27.43 8.20
CA ALA A 400 -15.82 28.43 7.19
C ALA A 400 -14.97 27.79 6.08
N GLY A 401 -13.93 27.04 6.47
CA GLY A 401 -13.05 26.32 5.54
C GLY A 401 -13.80 25.34 4.64
N PHE A 402 -14.71 24.53 5.19
CA PHE A 402 -15.55 23.62 4.40
C PHE A 402 -16.39 24.36 3.34
N VAL A 403 -17.02 25.47 3.71
CA VAL A 403 -17.86 26.24 2.77
C VAL A 403 -17.01 26.90 1.68
N LEU A 404 -15.82 27.38 2.03
CA LEU A 404 -14.86 27.94 1.06
C LEU A 404 -14.40 26.87 0.07
N ASP A 405 -14.01 25.69 0.56
CA ASP A 405 -13.62 24.56 -0.30
C ASP A 405 -14.77 24.13 -1.20
N LEU A 406 -15.98 23.98 -0.66
CA LEU A 406 -17.16 23.62 -1.43
C LEU A 406 -17.45 24.66 -2.52
N SER A 407 -17.25 25.95 -2.25
CA SER A 407 -17.50 27.02 -3.23
C SER A 407 -16.65 26.89 -4.50
N ALA A 408 -15.52 26.20 -4.44
CA ALA A 408 -14.63 25.94 -5.57
C ALA A 408 -15.02 24.70 -6.39
N THR A 409 -16.16 24.07 -6.09
CA THR A 409 -16.64 22.83 -6.73
C THR A 409 -17.89 23.08 -7.59
N ASP A 410 -18.20 22.15 -8.49
CA ASP A 410 -19.42 22.20 -9.31
C ASP A 410 -20.69 22.18 -8.44
N THR A 411 -20.67 21.38 -7.38
CA THR A 411 -21.78 21.32 -6.42
C THR A 411 -21.96 22.66 -5.70
N GLY A 412 -20.88 23.30 -5.26
CA GLY A 412 -20.94 24.61 -4.62
C GLY A 412 -21.38 25.73 -5.57
N ALA A 413 -20.91 25.72 -6.81
CA ALA A 413 -21.32 26.68 -7.83
C ALA A 413 -22.83 26.63 -8.08
N LYS A 414 -23.43 25.43 -8.14
CA LYS A 414 -24.88 25.23 -8.26
C LYS A 414 -25.67 25.67 -7.03
N GLN A 415 -25.02 25.77 -5.86
CA GLN A 415 -25.63 26.11 -4.57
C GLN A 415 -25.12 27.45 -4.00
N GLN A 416 -24.77 28.39 -4.87
CA GLN A 416 -24.12 29.64 -4.51
C GLN A 416 -24.83 30.42 -3.38
N ALA A 417 -26.17 30.47 -3.40
CA ALA A 417 -26.93 31.15 -2.36
C ALA A 417 -26.75 30.51 -0.97
N ALA A 418 -26.77 29.17 -0.89
CA ALA A 418 -26.55 28.45 0.35
C ALA A 418 -25.10 28.58 0.83
N VAL A 419 -24.12 28.51 -0.09
CA VAL A 419 -22.69 28.75 0.21
C VAL A 419 -22.49 30.13 0.82
N VAL A 420 -23.01 31.19 0.20
CA VAL A 420 -22.86 32.56 0.70
C VAL A 420 -23.52 32.75 2.06
N ARG A 421 -24.74 32.22 2.27
CA ARG A 421 -25.44 32.29 3.57
C ARG A 421 -24.64 31.62 4.68
N ASN A 422 -24.18 30.38 4.46
CA ASN A 422 -23.44 29.61 5.45
C ASN A 422 -22.06 30.22 5.74
N LEU A 423 -21.37 30.73 4.71
CA LEU A 423 -20.10 31.43 4.88
C LEU A 423 -20.28 32.69 5.71
N ALA A 424 -21.27 33.53 5.38
CA ALA A 424 -21.55 34.73 6.16
C ALA A 424 -21.89 34.41 7.63
N GLN A 425 -22.62 33.33 7.88
CA GLN A 425 -22.90 32.86 9.24
C GLN A 425 -21.64 32.42 9.99
N ALA A 426 -20.77 31.63 9.35
CA ALA A 426 -19.52 31.18 9.96
C ALA A 426 -18.58 32.35 10.25
N MET A 427 -18.39 33.25 9.27
CA MET A 427 -17.48 34.40 9.39
C MET A 427 -17.93 35.40 10.46
N ARG A 428 -19.24 35.61 10.65
CA ARG A 428 -19.77 36.48 11.72
C ARG A 428 -19.37 36.03 13.13
N GLY A 429 -19.14 34.73 13.33
CA GLY A 429 -18.72 34.18 14.61
C GLY A 429 -17.20 34.25 14.84
N LEU A 430 -16.40 34.54 13.81
CA LEU A 430 -14.95 34.65 13.92
C LEU A 430 -14.54 36.07 14.35
N THR A 431 -14.79 36.40 15.62
CA THR A 431 -14.61 37.78 16.15
C THR A 431 -13.28 38.04 16.85
N GLY A 432 -12.51 36.98 17.15
CA GLY A 432 -11.29 37.06 17.95
C GLY A 432 -10.43 35.79 17.88
N VAL A 433 -9.31 35.80 18.60
CA VAL A 433 -8.34 34.69 18.69
C VAL A 433 -8.99 33.42 19.27
N ASP A 434 -9.90 33.57 20.22
CA ASP A 434 -10.68 32.48 20.80
C ASP A 434 -11.56 31.80 19.77
N ALA A 435 -12.30 32.57 18.98
CA ALA A 435 -13.13 32.02 17.92
C ALA A 435 -12.32 31.30 16.84
N LEU A 436 -11.12 31.80 16.52
CA LEU A 436 -10.20 31.19 15.55
C LEU A 436 -9.51 29.92 16.07
N THR A 437 -9.41 29.74 17.39
CA THR A 437 -8.72 28.59 18.00
C THR A 437 -9.67 27.61 18.68
N GLY A 438 -10.98 27.78 18.50
CA GLY A 438 -11.99 26.89 19.12
C GLY A 438 -12.10 27.06 20.63
N GLY A 439 -11.88 28.26 21.15
CA GLY A 439 -11.95 28.63 22.57
C GLY A 439 -10.59 28.83 23.26
N GLY A 440 -9.47 28.66 22.54
CA GLY A 440 -8.13 28.90 23.04
C GLY A 440 -7.72 30.38 23.05
N GLN A 441 -6.47 30.68 23.42
CA GLN A 441 -5.90 32.03 23.37
C GLN A 441 -4.53 32.06 22.65
N ASP A 442 -4.23 31.01 21.88
CA ASP A 442 -2.95 30.89 21.16
C ASP A 442 -2.96 31.79 19.90
N ALA A 443 -2.31 32.94 19.99
CA ALA A 443 -2.21 33.90 18.89
C ALA A 443 -1.46 33.34 17.66
N ASN A 444 -0.46 32.47 17.85
CA ASN A 444 0.27 31.86 16.73
C ASN A 444 -0.62 30.86 15.99
N MET A 445 -1.39 30.06 16.74
CA MET A 445 -2.37 29.16 16.14
C MET A 445 -3.48 29.94 15.43
N ALA A 446 -4.02 31.00 16.04
CA ALA A 446 -5.03 31.85 15.41
C ALA A 446 -4.53 32.45 14.09
N LYS A 447 -3.26 32.91 14.06
CA LYS A 447 -2.63 33.40 12.84
C LYS A 447 -2.56 32.31 11.77
N ARG A 448 -2.08 31.10 12.10
CA ARG A 448 -2.05 29.96 11.16
C ARG A 448 -3.43 29.63 10.58
N VAL A 449 -4.45 29.56 11.44
CA VAL A 449 -5.84 29.32 11.02
C VAL A 449 -6.31 30.40 10.04
N ALA A 450 -6.06 31.67 10.36
CA ALA A 450 -6.44 32.79 9.52
C ALA A 450 -5.69 32.79 8.18
N ASP A 451 -4.40 32.46 8.17
CA ASP A 451 -3.59 32.39 6.94
C ASP A 451 -4.14 31.31 6.00
N VAL A 452 -4.44 30.11 6.50
CA VAL A 452 -5.06 29.03 5.69
C VAL A 452 -6.46 29.41 5.20
N LEU A 453 -7.28 30.05 6.04
CA LEU A 453 -8.59 30.52 5.59
C LEU A 453 -8.48 31.60 4.51
N LYS A 454 -7.46 32.46 4.54
CA LYS A 454 -7.20 33.46 3.50
C LYS A 454 -6.78 32.82 2.18
N GLU A 455 -5.94 31.79 2.22
CA GLU A 455 -5.59 31.00 1.03
C GLU A 455 -6.84 30.37 0.40
N LYS A 456 -7.70 29.76 1.22
CA LYS A 456 -8.99 29.22 0.77
C LYS A 456 -9.91 30.31 0.21
N ILE A 457 -9.96 31.50 0.82
CA ILE A 457 -10.72 32.64 0.29
C ILE A 457 -10.21 33.06 -1.09
N ALA A 458 -8.89 33.09 -1.29
CA ALA A 458 -8.30 33.43 -2.59
C ALA A 458 -8.73 32.41 -3.67
N ALA A 459 -8.68 31.12 -3.34
CA ALA A 459 -9.03 30.01 -4.23
C ALA A 459 -10.55 29.79 -4.40
N ALA A 460 -11.41 30.37 -3.55
CA ALA A 460 -12.85 30.15 -3.54
C ALA A 460 -13.54 30.57 -4.86
N GLY A 461 -14.59 29.85 -5.25
CA GLY A 461 -15.47 30.18 -6.40
C GLY A 461 -16.47 31.31 -6.09
N LEU A 462 -16.03 32.38 -5.43
CA LEU A 462 -16.86 33.46 -4.92
C LEU A 462 -16.59 34.82 -5.60
N PRO A 463 -17.57 35.72 -5.66
CA PRO A 463 -17.35 37.11 -6.06
C PRO A 463 -16.24 37.81 -5.26
N ASP A 464 -15.42 38.62 -5.94
CA ASP A 464 -14.27 39.31 -5.32
C ASP A 464 -14.65 40.19 -4.13
N GLU A 465 -15.81 40.84 -4.18
CA GLU A 465 -16.30 41.67 -3.07
C GLU A 465 -16.48 40.84 -1.80
N LEU A 466 -17.08 39.65 -1.90
CA LEU A 466 -17.26 38.74 -0.78
C LEU A 466 -15.92 38.19 -0.28
N LYS A 467 -14.99 37.88 -1.18
CA LYS A 467 -13.62 37.46 -0.81
C LYS A 467 -12.93 38.55 0.01
N ARG A 468 -12.99 39.81 -0.42
CA ARG A 468 -12.41 40.96 0.30
C ARG A 468 -13.06 41.15 1.67
N THR A 469 -14.39 41.08 1.76
CA THR A 469 -15.10 41.20 3.05
C THR A 469 -14.72 40.07 4.02
N ALA A 470 -14.63 38.83 3.52
CA ALA A 470 -14.24 37.69 4.35
C ALA A 470 -12.80 37.83 4.86
N ALA A 471 -11.84 38.19 3.99
CA ALA A 471 -10.44 38.41 4.38
C ALA A 471 -10.31 39.52 5.43
N ALA A 472 -11.00 40.65 5.23
CA ALA A 472 -11.02 41.76 6.18
C ALA A 472 -11.63 41.37 7.54
N THR A 473 -12.55 40.41 7.58
CA THR A 473 -13.12 39.89 8.83
C THR A 473 -12.05 39.13 9.64
N LEU A 474 -11.23 38.31 8.98
CA LEU A 474 -10.12 37.59 9.62
C LEU A 474 -9.04 38.55 10.14
N ASP A 475 -8.71 39.59 9.36
CA ASP A 475 -7.74 40.61 9.80
C ASP A 475 -8.20 41.33 11.07
N LYS A 476 -9.50 41.68 11.14
CA LYS A 476 -10.08 42.27 12.35
C LYS A 476 -10.06 41.31 13.53
N ALA A 477 -10.37 40.04 13.31
CA ALA A 477 -10.35 39.01 14.36
C ALA A 477 -8.95 38.86 14.97
N LEU A 478 -7.90 38.86 14.16
CA LEU A 478 -6.51 38.83 14.62
C LEU A 478 -6.13 40.12 15.37
N ALA A 479 -6.51 41.29 14.84
CA ALA A 479 -6.21 42.58 15.46
C ALA A 479 -6.88 42.75 16.84
N ASN A 480 -8.12 42.27 16.99
CA ASN A 480 -8.84 42.30 18.26
C ASN A 480 -8.15 41.49 19.37
N GLY A 481 -7.46 40.40 19.03
CA GLY A 481 -6.67 39.62 19.98
C GLY A 481 -5.35 40.28 20.38
N ALA A 482 -4.71 41.00 19.46
CA ALA A 482 -3.46 41.71 19.73
C ALA A 482 -3.62 42.90 20.70
N ALA A 483 -4.81 43.49 20.78
CA ALA A 483 -5.12 44.59 21.71
C ALA A 483 -5.27 44.15 23.18
N ALA A 484 -5.39 42.83 23.45
CA ALA A 484 -5.62 42.28 24.80
C ALA A 484 -4.39 41.61 25.44
N GLY A 485 -3.28 41.42 24.71
CA GLY A 485 -2.09 40.70 25.20
C GLY A 485 -0.81 41.53 25.16
N GLY A 486 -0.23 41.82 26.31
CA GLY A 486 1.09 42.45 26.44
C GLY A 486 2.25 41.50 26.10
N ALA A 487 3.26 42.06 25.42
CA ALA A 487 4.64 41.61 25.11
C ALA A 487 5.00 40.09 25.01
N PRO A 488 5.71 39.66 23.95
CA PRO A 488 6.12 38.28 23.77
C PRO A 488 7.35 37.95 24.62
N ASN A 489 7.29 36.91 25.45
CA ASN A 489 8.48 36.36 26.08
C ASN A 489 9.06 35.26 25.18
N GLY A 490 10.31 35.44 24.76
CA GLY A 490 11.00 34.56 23.82
C GLY A 490 11.33 33.20 24.43
N ALA A 491 10.77 32.16 23.83
CA ALA A 491 11.33 30.81 23.74
C ALA A 491 10.62 30.11 22.57
N ALA A 492 11.37 29.57 21.62
CA ALA A 492 10.80 28.70 20.59
C ALA A 492 10.13 27.51 21.29
N PRO A 493 8.82 27.25 21.11
CA PRO A 493 8.17 26.18 21.83
C PRO A 493 8.49 24.85 21.15
N GLN A 494 9.14 23.94 21.88
CA GLN A 494 9.06 22.51 21.59
C GLN A 494 7.59 22.10 21.60
N GLU A 495 7.18 21.45 20.50
CA GLU A 495 5.84 20.91 20.31
C GLU A 495 5.44 20.00 21.47
N LYS A 496 4.40 20.40 22.21
CA LYS A 496 3.69 19.51 23.13
C LYS A 496 2.31 19.20 22.55
N ARG A 497 2.22 17.98 22.01
CA ARG A 497 1.03 17.23 21.62
C ARG A 497 -0.01 17.18 22.74
N TRP A 498 -1.28 17.24 22.35
CA TRP A 498 -2.45 17.01 23.20
C TRP A 498 -2.62 15.51 23.53
N ASP A 499 -1.65 14.90 24.20
CA ASP A 499 -1.70 13.50 24.66
C ASP A 499 -1.17 13.39 26.11
N GLU A 500 -2.04 13.30 27.13
CA GLU A 500 -1.65 12.63 28.38
C GLU A 500 -2.81 11.77 28.90
N GLY A 501 -2.64 10.45 28.75
CA GLY A 501 -3.59 9.46 29.24
C GLY A 501 -3.27 8.00 28.89
N ALA A 502 -2.01 7.56 28.95
CA ALA A 502 -1.66 6.12 29.10
C ALA A 502 -0.15 5.92 29.40
N GLN A 503 0.16 5.27 30.52
CA GLN A 503 1.52 4.88 30.93
C GLN A 503 2.06 3.70 30.11
N LYS A 504 3.37 3.70 29.86
CA LYS A 504 4.12 2.69 29.10
C LYS A 504 4.69 1.60 30.04
N PRO A 505 4.60 0.29 29.73
CA PRO A 505 5.29 -0.74 30.51
C PRO A 505 6.70 -1.07 29.97
N ALA A 506 7.57 -1.55 30.87
CA ALA A 506 9.00 -1.83 30.66
C ALA A 506 9.29 -3.23 30.07
N GLN A 507 10.40 -3.35 29.32
CA GLN A 507 10.90 -4.59 28.71
C GLN A 507 11.95 -5.30 29.59
N PRO A 508 12.01 -6.65 29.63
CA PRO A 508 13.11 -7.40 30.24
C PRO A 508 14.18 -7.91 29.24
N ALA A 509 15.40 -8.10 29.76
CA ALA A 509 16.64 -8.42 29.05
C ALA A 509 16.83 -9.92 28.69
N GLN A 510 17.64 -10.21 27.66
CA GLN A 510 18.03 -11.56 27.19
C GLN A 510 19.48 -11.94 27.58
N PRO A 511 19.80 -13.24 27.78
CA PRO A 511 21.18 -13.73 27.96
C PRO A 511 21.77 -14.46 26.72
N ALA A 512 23.11 -14.63 26.74
CA ALA A 512 24.05 -14.99 25.67
C ALA A 512 24.22 -16.53 25.37
N PRO A 513 24.89 -16.95 24.27
CA PRO A 513 24.87 -18.33 23.75
C PRO A 513 26.11 -19.19 24.09
N ALA A 514 25.97 -20.52 23.99
CA ALA A 514 27.02 -21.52 24.19
C ALA A 514 27.29 -22.39 22.93
N ALA A 515 28.45 -23.07 22.95
CA ALA A 515 29.30 -23.52 21.84
C ALA A 515 28.90 -24.82 21.08
N ALA A 516 29.54 -25.02 19.92
CA ALA A 516 29.35 -26.10 18.95
C ALA A 516 30.32 -27.30 19.09
N PRO A 517 30.00 -28.49 18.52
CA PRO A 517 31.00 -29.50 18.18
C PRO A 517 31.06 -29.90 16.68
N LYS A 518 32.13 -30.64 16.36
CA LYS A 518 32.90 -30.87 15.11
C LYS A 518 32.49 -32.13 14.27
N PRO A 519 33.10 -32.41 13.09
CA PRO A 519 32.43 -33.01 11.91
C PRO A 519 32.88 -34.43 11.46
N ALA A 520 32.22 -34.90 10.37
CA ALA A 520 32.64 -35.88 9.31
C ALA A 520 31.99 -37.30 9.37
N PRO A 521 31.71 -38.02 8.25
CA PRO A 521 32.53 -38.14 7.02
C PRO A 521 31.78 -38.05 5.66
N ALA A 522 32.57 -38.07 4.58
CA ALA A 522 32.22 -37.79 3.17
C ALA A 522 31.64 -38.99 2.38
N PRO A 523 30.94 -38.75 1.25
CA PRO A 523 30.15 -39.75 0.51
C PRO A 523 30.92 -40.45 -0.63
N ALA A 524 30.35 -41.54 -1.15
CA ALA A 524 30.81 -42.31 -2.31
C ALA A 524 29.65 -42.43 -3.35
N PRO A 525 29.92 -42.65 -4.66
CA PRO A 525 29.58 -41.66 -5.69
C PRO A 525 28.62 -42.12 -6.82
N ALA A 526 28.38 -41.18 -7.76
CA ALA A 526 27.80 -41.28 -9.12
C ALA A 526 26.27 -41.11 -9.23
N ALA A 527 25.71 -40.42 -10.22
CA ALA A 527 26.17 -40.20 -11.59
C ALA A 527 25.85 -38.79 -12.14
N ALA A 528 26.68 -38.36 -13.08
CA ALA A 528 26.60 -37.07 -13.75
C ALA A 528 25.67 -37.10 -14.99
N ALA A 529 25.18 -35.89 -15.31
CA ALA A 529 24.79 -35.34 -16.62
C ALA A 529 23.39 -35.68 -17.20
N ASN A 530 22.55 -34.65 -17.42
CA ASN A 530 22.47 -33.95 -18.71
C ASN A 530 21.42 -32.81 -18.71
N GLY A 531 21.73 -31.74 -19.45
CA GLY A 531 20.82 -30.63 -19.73
C GLY A 531 19.76 -30.98 -20.78
N GLY A 532 18.56 -30.44 -20.58
CA GLY A 532 17.39 -30.56 -21.45
C GLY A 532 16.11 -30.49 -20.62
N GLY A 533 15.20 -29.57 -20.94
CA GLY A 533 14.00 -29.30 -20.15
C GLY A 533 13.18 -30.58 -19.87
N LYS A 534 13.29 -31.07 -18.63
CA LYS A 534 12.38 -32.04 -18.02
C LYS A 534 11.72 -31.34 -16.83
N GLY A 535 10.43 -31.57 -16.65
CA GLY A 535 9.71 -31.17 -15.44
C GLY A 535 10.38 -31.72 -14.16
N PRO A 536 9.98 -31.23 -12.99
CA PRO A 536 10.60 -31.63 -11.73
C PRO A 536 10.57 -33.15 -11.56
N GLU A 537 11.68 -33.74 -11.12
CA GLU A 537 11.83 -35.18 -10.94
C GLU A 537 10.81 -35.69 -9.90
N GLN A 538 10.11 -36.79 -10.23
CA GLN A 538 9.07 -37.35 -9.36
C GLN A 538 9.48 -38.72 -8.81
N ARG A 539 9.20 -38.94 -7.52
CA ARG A 539 9.38 -40.22 -6.83
C ARG A 539 8.05 -40.75 -6.34
N LYS A 540 7.68 -41.95 -6.79
CA LYS A 540 6.44 -42.62 -6.37
C LYS A 540 6.76 -43.63 -5.27
N LEU A 541 5.94 -43.65 -4.22
CA LEU A 541 6.01 -44.59 -3.12
C LEU A 541 4.68 -45.31 -2.97
N VAL A 542 4.72 -46.58 -2.61
CA VAL A 542 3.53 -47.32 -2.19
C VAL A 542 3.40 -47.30 -0.67
N LYS A 543 2.18 -47.45 -0.15
CA LYS A 543 1.91 -47.49 1.30
C LYS A 543 2.85 -48.44 2.03
N GLY A 544 3.45 -47.96 3.11
CA GLY A 544 4.41 -48.67 3.96
C GLY A 544 5.86 -48.58 3.48
N GLN A 545 6.12 -48.06 2.28
CA GLN A 545 7.49 -47.94 1.75
C GLN A 545 8.27 -46.84 2.50
N ILE A 546 9.46 -47.20 2.98
CA ILE A 546 10.38 -46.27 3.63
C ILE A 546 11.01 -45.36 2.57
N LEU A 547 10.95 -44.05 2.80
CA LEU A 547 11.54 -43.03 1.94
C LEU A 547 13.00 -42.73 2.33
N PHE A 548 13.27 -42.62 3.63
CA PHE A 548 14.61 -42.55 4.23
C PHE A 548 14.54 -42.88 5.71
N GLU A 549 15.66 -43.29 6.31
CA GLU A 549 15.79 -43.51 7.73
C GLU A 549 16.49 -42.34 8.44
N GLU A 550 16.24 -42.21 9.73
CA GLU A 550 16.98 -41.28 10.59
C GLU A 550 18.47 -41.60 10.56
N GLY A 551 19.31 -40.57 10.49
CA GLY A 551 20.76 -40.74 10.35
C GLY A 551 21.25 -40.92 8.92
N ASP A 552 20.37 -41.12 7.93
CA ASP A 552 20.78 -41.13 6.52
C ASP A 552 21.32 -39.77 6.08
N ALA A 553 22.20 -39.77 5.07
CA ALA A 553 22.64 -38.54 4.43
C ALA A 553 21.49 -37.90 3.64
N GLY A 554 21.18 -36.63 3.91
CA GLY A 554 20.14 -35.89 3.19
C GLY A 554 20.69 -35.18 1.95
N THR A 555 20.59 -35.82 0.78
CA THR A 555 20.98 -35.24 -0.51
C THR A 555 19.80 -34.65 -1.30
N GLU A 556 18.56 -34.90 -0.86
CA GLU A 556 17.33 -34.47 -1.52
C GLU A 556 16.26 -34.08 -0.48
N ALA A 557 15.37 -33.16 -0.81
CA ALA A 557 14.12 -32.92 -0.07
C ALA A 557 12.93 -33.25 -0.96
N PHE A 558 11.77 -33.44 -0.36
CA PHE A 558 10.59 -33.93 -1.08
C PHE A 558 9.40 -33.03 -0.79
N LEU A 559 8.76 -32.52 -1.83
CA LEU A 559 7.45 -31.89 -1.73
C LEU A 559 6.39 -32.95 -2.04
N ILE A 560 5.44 -33.17 -1.14
CA ILE A 560 4.39 -34.16 -1.36
C ILE A 560 3.42 -33.59 -2.40
N SER A 561 3.35 -34.21 -3.58
CA SER A 561 2.40 -33.80 -4.62
C SER A 561 1.02 -34.40 -4.38
N THR A 562 0.98 -35.67 -3.97
CA THR A 562 -0.24 -36.41 -3.59
C THR A 562 0.15 -37.53 -2.62
N GLY A 563 -0.75 -37.91 -1.72
CA GLY A 563 -0.49 -38.93 -0.70
C GLY A 563 -0.10 -38.34 0.65
N ALA A 564 0.34 -39.20 1.57
CA ALA A 564 0.73 -38.84 2.92
C ALA A 564 1.97 -39.63 3.37
N ILE A 565 2.88 -38.95 4.06
CA ILE A 565 4.14 -39.48 4.57
C ILE A 565 4.16 -39.38 6.09
N GLU A 566 4.30 -40.50 6.77
CA GLU A 566 4.51 -40.56 8.21
C GLU A 566 5.98 -40.33 8.54
N ILE A 567 6.24 -39.36 9.42
CA ILE A 567 7.53 -39.09 10.03
C ILE A 567 7.56 -39.78 11.39
N TYR A 568 8.55 -40.64 11.60
CA TYR A 568 8.66 -41.44 12.82
C TYR A 568 10.11 -41.56 13.30
N ARG A 569 10.29 -41.85 14.58
CA ARG A 569 11.59 -42.13 15.19
C ARG A 569 11.64 -43.59 15.64
N ARG A 570 12.76 -44.27 15.40
CA ARG A 570 12.96 -45.66 15.80
C ARG A 570 13.73 -45.70 17.13
N GLY A 571 13.01 -45.82 18.25
CA GLY A 571 13.55 -46.04 19.59
C GLY A 571 13.29 -47.47 20.10
N ALA A 572 13.22 -47.66 21.42
CA ALA A 572 12.76 -48.93 22.01
C ALA A 572 11.28 -49.24 21.65
N ILE A 573 10.49 -48.19 21.39
CA ILE A 573 9.15 -48.23 20.80
C ILE A 573 9.17 -47.24 19.62
N GLU A 574 8.54 -47.61 18.51
CA GLU A 574 8.39 -46.72 17.36
C GLU A 574 7.44 -45.57 17.72
N GLN A 575 7.91 -44.33 17.55
CA GLN A 575 7.14 -43.13 17.86
C GLN A 575 6.82 -42.37 16.58
N SER A 576 5.54 -42.30 16.23
CA SER A 576 5.06 -41.40 15.17
C SER A 576 5.17 -39.96 15.64
N LEU A 577 5.89 -39.13 14.89
CA LEU A 577 6.12 -37.71 15.19
C LEU A 577 5.09 -36.82 14.48
N ALA A 578 4.82 -37.11 13.21
CA ALA A 578 3.86 -36.37 12.38
C ALA A 578 3.42 -37.20 11.17
N THR A 579 2.29 -36.86 10.56
CA THR A 579 1.93 -37.33 9.20
C THR A 579 1.76 -36.09 8.33
N LEU A 580 2.54 -36.03 7.26
CA LEU A 580 2.59 -34.91 6.33
C LEU A 580 1.79 -35.24 5.06
N GLY A 581 1.00 -34.30 4.57
CA GLY A 581 0.14 -34.45 3.39
C GLY A 581 0.59 -33.63 2.18
N ALA A 582 -0.22 -33.66 1.12
CA ALA A 582 0.07 -32.93 -0.12
C ALA A 582 0.28 -31.42 0.13
N GLY A 583 1.31 -30.85 -0.51
CA GLY A 583 1.74 -29.45 -0.33
C GLY A 583 2.79 -29.25 0.76
N GLU A 584 2.98 -30.23 1.65
CA GLU A 584 4.00 -30.15 2.69
C GLU A 584 5.37 -30.65 2.20
N LEU A 585 6.42 -30.03 2.74
CA LEU A 585 7.81 -30.32 2.42
C LEU A 585 8.44 -31.14 3.54
N LEU A 586 9.23 -32.14 3.17
CA LEU A 586 9.99 -32.95 4.12
C LEU A 586 11.45 -33.17 3.70
N GLY A 587 12.30 -33.33 4.71
CA GLY A 587 13.72 -33.59 4.53
C GLY A 587 14.55 -32.33 4.19
N GLU A 588 13.95 -31.16 4.28
CA GLU A 588 14.52 -29.84 4.02
C GLU A 588 15.66 -29.47 4.98
N LEU A 589 15.57 -29.87 6.25
CA LEU A 589 16.57 -29.52 7.26
C LEU A 589 17.99 -29.96 6.84
N SER A 590 18.12 -31.20 6.36
CA SER A 590 19.41 -31.78 5.95
C SER A 590 20.02 -31.13 4.71
N LEU A 591 19.22 -30.41 3.92
CA LEU A 591 19.73 -29.68 2.75
C LEU A 591 20.23 -28.29 3.11
N ILE A 592 19.73 -27.72 4.21
CA ILE A 592 20.08 -26.35 4.63
C ILE A 592 21.33 -26.35 5.52
N ASP A 593 21.50 -27.35 6.40
CA ASP A 593 22.59 -27.37 7.38
C ASP A 593 23.59 -28.52 7.24
N ASP A 594 23.46 -29.32 6.17
CA ASP A 594 24.33 -30.45 5.85
C ASP A 594 24.39 -31.57 6.92
N GLN A 595 23.44 -31.62 7.87
CA GLN A 595 23.37 -32.67 8.90
C GLN A 595 22.51 -33.88 8.46
N PRO A 596 22.74 -35.09 9.03
CA PRO A 596 21.92 -36.27 8.74
C PRO A 596 20.41 -36.07 8.99
N ARG A 597 19.59 -36.96 8.43
CA ARG A 597 18.12 -36.93 8.61
C ARG A 597 17.77 -36.96 10.10
N ALA A 598 16.89 -36.04 10.52
CA ALA A 598 16.51 -35.86 11.93
C ALA A 598 15.44 -36.87 12.43
N ALA A 599 14.80 -37.58 11.51
CA ALA A 599 13.78 -38.59 11.74
C ALA A 599 13.67 -39.50 10.50
N SER A 600 12.99 -40.63 10.62
CA SER A 600 12.67 -41.53 9.51
C SER A 600 11.36 -41.13 8.85
N ALA A 601 11.17 -41.48 7.57
CA ALA A 601 9.96 -41.19 6.82
C ALA A 601 9.48 -42.42 6.04
N ARG A 602 8.19 -42.74 6.12
CA ARG A 602 7.55 -43.80 5.31
C ARG A 602 6.22 -43.35 4.75
N ALA A 603 5.82 -43.92 3.62
CA ALA A 603 4.52 -43.63 3.02
C ALA A 603 3.37 -44.19 3.88
N ALA A 604 2.50 -43.32 4.38
CA ALA A 604 1.28 -43.72 5.08
C ALA A 604 0.17 -44.18 4.10
N GLU A 605 0.26 -43.68 2.86
CA GLU A 605 -0.55 -44.08 1.69
C GLU A 605 0.28 -43.97 0.40
N ASP A 606 -0.23 -44.48 -0.71
CA ASP A 606 0.44 -44.36 -2.01
C ASP A 606 0.68 -42.88 -2.35
N SER A 607 1.94 -42.51 -2.55
CA SER A 607 2.38 -41.12 -2.58
C SER A 607 3.21 -40.79 -3.81
N VAL A 608 3.06 -39.57 -4.32
CA VAL A 608 3.90 -39.00 -5.39
C VAL A 608 4.59 -37.78 -4.83
N LEU A 609 5.92 -37.78 -4.88
CA LEU A 609 6.77 -36.74 -4.33
C LEU A 609 7.51 -36.04 -5.47
N ILE A 610 7.65 -34.73 -5.37
CA ILE A 610 8.55 -33.93 -6.21
C ILE A 610 9.90 -33.84 -5.50
N VAL A 611 10.96 -34.27 -6.18
CA VAL A 611 12.33 -34.28 -5.66
C VAL A 611 12.96 -32.91 -5.86
N LEU A 612 13.43 -32.32 -4.76
CA LEU A 612 14.24 -31.11 -4.74
C LEU A 612 15.70 -31.50 -4.45
N SER A 613 16.57 -31.32 -5.43
CA SER A 613 17.98 -31.65 -5.27
C SER A 613 18.71 -30.60 -4.40
N LYS A 614 19.71 -31.07 -3.65
CA LYS A 614 20.57 -30.22 -2.83
C LYS A 614 21.29 -29.15 -3.65
N GLU A 615 21.70 -29.46 -4.88
CA GLU A 615 22.38 -28.51 -5.77
C GLU A 615 21.47 -27.35 -6.17
N SER A 616 20.21 -27.64 -6.51
CA SER A 616 19.22 -26.61 -6.85
C SER A 616 18.91 -25.70 -5.66
N LEU A 617 18.81 -26.26 -4.45
CA LEU A 617 18.57 -25.46 -3.25
C LEU A 617 19.81 -24.66 -2.86
N LYS A 618 21.00 -25.27 -2.93
CA LYS A 618 22.28 -24.61 -2.60
C LYS A 618 22.55 -23.42 -3.51
N ALA A 619 22.26 -23.51 -4.80
CA ALA A 619 22.40 -22.36 -5.71
C ALA A 619 21.47 -21.19 -5.33
N ARG A 620 20.26 -21.49 -4.85
CA ARG A 620 19.30 -20.48 -4.37
C ARG A 620 19.72 -19.89 -3.02
N LEU A 621 20.21 -20.73 -2.10
CA LEU A 621 20.72 -20.29 -0.79
C LEU A 621 22.01 -19.48 -0.92
N GLN A 622 22.91 -19.82 -1.84
CA GLN A 622 24.10 -19.02 -2.13
C GLN A 622 23.73 -17.66 -2.74
N ARG A 623 22.71 -17.61 -3.60
CA ARG A 623 22.17 -16.32 -4.07
C ARG A 623 21.56 -15.54 -2.90
N LEU A 624 20.82 -16.20 -2.02
CA LEU A 624 20.23 -15.58 -0.83
C LEU A 624 21.32 -15.06 0.12
N GLU A 625 22.43 -15.77 0.32
CA GLU A 625 23.55 -15.30 1.12
C GLU A 625 24.22 -14.06 0.52
N GLN A 626 24.24 -13.96 -0.81
CA GLN A 626 24.79 -12.80 -1.52
C GLN A 626 23.84 -11.59 -1.46
N THR A 627 22.52 -11.80 -1.50
CA THR A 627 21.52 -10.73 -1.50
C THR A 627 21.09 -10.31 -0.09
N ASP A 628 21.03 -11.25 0.86
CA ASP A 628 20.60 -11.01 2.25
C ASP A 628 21.25 -12.01 3.23
N LYS A 629 22.39 -11.58 3.78
CA LYS A 629 23.14 -12.35 4.80
C LYS A 629 22.37 -12.53 6.09
N VAL A 630 21.45 -11.63 6.44
CA VAL A 630 20.67 -11.68 7.68
C VAL A 630 19.60 -12.75 7.56
N LEU A 631 18.85 -12.75 6.46
CA LEU A 631 17.83 -13.76 6.19
C LEU A 631 18.45 -15.15 6.02
N HIS A 632 19.58 -15.27 5.30
CA HIS A 632 20.34 -16.51 5.22
C HIS A 632 20.77 -17.02 6.61
N ARG A 633 21.27 -16.12 7.46
CA ARG A 633 21.68 -16.47 8.84
C ARG A 633 20.50 -16.78 9.75
N LEU A 634 19.37 -16.08 9.60
CA LEU A 634 18.14 -16.34 10.33
C LEU A 634 17.56 -17.70 9.98
N MET A 635 17.55 -18.07 8.70
CA MET A 635 17.17 -19.42 8.26
C MET A 635 18.06 -20.47 8.91
N GLY A 636 19.38 -20.26 8.94
CA GLY A 636 20.31 -21.13 9.66
C GLY A 636 20.00 -21.23 11.16
N VAL A 637 19.63 -20.12 11.81
CA VAL A 637 19.24 -20.11 13.24
C VAL A 637 17.92 -20.85 13.47
N LEU A 638 16.91 -20.64 12.62
CA LEU A 638 15.61 -21.30 12.72
C LEU A 638 15.73 -22.81 12.50
N VAL A 639 16.49 -23.24 11.49
CA VAL A 639 16.77 -24.66 11.24
C VAL A 639 17.49 -25.30 12.43
N ASN A 640 18.48 -24.62 13.00
CA ASN A 640 19.18 -25.11 14.21
C ASN A 640 18.24 -25.19 15.42
N ARG A 641 17.33 -24.22 15.61
CA ARG A 641 16.33 -24.26 16.69
C ARG A 641 15.34 -25.41 16.51
N LEU A 642 14.84 -25.62 15.30
CA LEU A 642 13.93 -26.70 14.98
C LEU A 642 14.58 -28.07 15.21
N ARG A 643 15.87 -28.23 14.86
CA ARG A 643 16.63 -29.44 15.22
C ARG A 643 16.82 -29.60 16.72
N GLY A 644 17.08 -28.51 17.43
CA GLY A 644 17.15 -28.51 18.89
C GLY A 644 15.86 -29.06 19.49
N MET A 645 14.71 -28.54 19.05
CA MET A 645 13.39 -29.01 19.49
C MET A 645 13.14 -30.49 19.13
N ALA A 646 13.58 -30.95 17.96
CA ALA A 646 13.46 -32.36 17.57
C ALA A 646 14.36 -33.30 18.39
N ARG A 647 15.50 -32.82 18.92
CA ARG A 647 16.41 -33.57 19.80
C ARG A 647 15.99 -33.54 21.27
N SER A 648 15.38 -32.45 21.74
CA SER A 648 14.96 -32.27 23.14
C SER A 648 13.66 -32.98 23.52
N ALA A 649 13.06 -33.75 22.61
CA ALA A 649 11.92 -34.63 22.88
C ALA A 649 12.36 -36.05 23.37
N GLU A 650 13.61 -36.18 23.82
CA GLU A 650 14.21 -37.38 24.46
C GLU A 650 13.81 -37.57 25.93
#